data_AF-A0A484CXK9-F1
#
_entry.id   AF-A0A484CXK9-F1
#
_cell.length_a   1.000
_cell.length_b   1.000
_cell.length_c   1.000
_cell.angle_alpha   90.00
_cell.angle_beta   90.00
_cell.angle_gamma   90.00
#
_symmetry.space_group_name_H-M   'P 1'
#
loop_
_entity.id
_entity.type
_entity.pdbx_description
1 polymer ?
#
loop_
_entity_poly.entity_id
_entity_poly.type
_entity_poly.pdbx_seq_one_letter_code
_entity_poly.pdbx_strand_id
1 'polypeptide(L)'
;MRPVTAALWVAAMLMGLKLSGSYPDSIVDRSSKNLSFVPRDLPQTAESVDLSCNRIQKLHRGDFKNTSLLRFLNISWNSLEDIDPGTFLDTPLLEDLDLSHNRLRNLSAQRYLLHAENLLALNLACNRFLTMTLGKEFSSLVKLERLALGAQNISVGDFKNIAEVKLRTLTLSLENELSYTAGSLKDVHAQRLRIASTSDQIMDHYVVDDALSLFDEVELMDLTGGYNALSEQLTKKVEILTSHLYLTNISIDWKDLTHYVNVVLLTSITHLSASDVAIYNLPYMDTKVTKTSEMKSFEARRAVVKSFFFSQEAVYNFFINMPVKSLAIIETSIIHMTCPKSQSPIVLLDFSYCALSDSIFSRVEGQQTVECENLENVRKLTLVGNNLKKLLMLSKRVQHMKSLQHLDLSLNSLVYDGVGECVWPPNITNMTLSSNGLTDSIFKCLPKGTETLDLQNNQVSVIPSSIFKLDNLSSLNLNANRLRDLPVCNGFPILTELLLKSNSLHAPSVNKLESCLKLKTLDVSYNPFTCTCALSSFISLGIKSEKKKSQTEIELLSWPLDYYCIYPEVVRDTTLKDISIPEVSCNVFLLAAAILCPAVVMIVTVVTLCHRLDVPWYMGMIWQWTRAKHRARMRHVRPEDLVGVEFHAFVSFSQQDADWVKNYLLPNLEGYTGGLQICHHEKHFVPGKTIIENIISCVEKSRRSVFVLSAHFVKSEWCHYELYFASHQRLAWGSDSVVLVLLEPLPQYLIPSKYYQLKSMMGRHTYLEWPQDRAKHRLFWANLRAALQTDLPNAPVVELEE
;
A
#
# COMPACT_ATOMS: atom_id res chain seq x y z
N MET A 1 12.98 -18.94 19.64
CA MET A 1 13.58 -18.16 18.52
C MET A 1 13.79 -19.13 17.37
N ARG A 2 13.13 -18.88 16.23
CA ARG A 2 12.85 -19.87 15.19
C ARG A 2 13.89 -19.82 14.05
N PRO A 3 14.23 -20.97 13.42
CA PRO A 3 15.24 -21.12 12.36
C PRO A 3 14.82 -20.57 10.98
N VAL A 4 13.77 -19.74 10.93
CA VAL A 4 13.18 -19.22 9.68
C VAL A 4 13.90 -17.97 9.18
N THR A 5 14.58 -17.23 10.07
CA THR A 5 15.33 -16.01 9.72
C THR A 5 16.65 -16.29 9.00
N ALA A 6 17.30 -17.42 9.26
CA ALA A 6 18.52 -17.82 8.56
C ALA A 6 18.26 -18.23 7.10
N ALA A 7 17.12 -18.89 6.83
CA ALA A 7 16.74 -19.29 5.47
C ALA A 7 16.36 -18.09 4.58
N LEU A 8 15.76 -17.04 5.16
CA LEU A 8 15.40 -15.81 4.44
C LEU A 8 16.63 -14.95 4.08
N TRP A 9 17.69 -14.96 4.90
CA TRP A 9 18.95 -14.30 4.57
C TRP A 9 19.72 -15.00 3.45
N VAL A 10 19.73 -16.33 3.45
CA VAL A 10 20.33 -17.12 2.36
C VAL A 10 19.54 -16.96 1.06
N ALA A 11 18.21 -16.88 1.12
CA ALA A 11 17.37 -16.59 -0.04
C ALA A 11 17.52 -15.15 -0.57
N ALA A 12 17.74 -14.17 0.31
CA ALA A 12 18.02 -12.78 -0.09
C ALA A 12 19.42 -12.62 -0.72
N MET A 13 20.42 -13.34 -0.22
CA MET A 13 21.74 -13.43 -0.86
C MET A 13 21.67 -14.10 -2.24
N LEU A 14 20.88 -15.18 -2.37
CA LEU A 14 20.67 -15.87 -3.65
C LEU A 14 19.84 -15.06 -4.65
N MET A 15 18.95 -14.17 -4.20
CA MET A 15 18.19 -13.27 -5.09
C MET A 15 18.96 -12.00 -5.47
N GLY A 16 19.87 -11.50 -4.63
CA GLY A 16 20.77 -10.38 -4.98
C GLY A 16 21.80 -10.72 -6.05
N LEU A 17 22.10 -12.00 -6.27
CA LEU A 17 23.03 -12.49 -7.28
C LEU A 17 22.38 -12.76 -8.66
N LYS A 18 21.07 -12.51 -8.83
CA LYS A 18 20.32 -12.83 -10.06
C LYS A 18 20.01 -11.64 -10.99
N LEU A 19 20.70 -10.52 -10.79
CA LEU A 19 20.61 -9.32 -11.65
C LEU A 19 21.98 -8.91 -12.20
N SER A 20 22.76 -9.88 -12.65
CA SER A 20 23.69 -9.74 -13.77
C SER A 20 23.74 -11.10 -14.45
N GLY A 21 23.89 -11.14 -15.77
CA GLY A 21 23.95 -12.40 -16.53
C GLY A 21 25.24 -13.17 -16.25
N SER A 22 25.38 -13.71 -15.03
CA SER A 22 26.45 -14.60 -14.62
C SER A 22 25.97 -16.04 -14.78
N TYR A 23 26.70 -16.83 -15.58
CA TYR A 23 26.46 -18.26 -15.70
C TYR A 23 26.62 -18.92 -14.33
N PRO A 24 25.77 -19.90 -13.96
CA PRO A 24 25.79 -20.53 -12.63
C PRO A 24 27.14 -21.18 -12.26
N ASP A 25 28.00 -21.44 -13.25
CA ASP A 25 29.33 -22.05 -13.07
C ASP A 25 30.49 -21.03 -13.06
N SER A 26 30.21 -19.73 -13.00
CA SER A 26 31.24 -18.67 -12.91
C SER A 26 31.90 -18.61 -11.52
N ILE A 27 31.15 -18.93 -10.46
CA ILE A 27 31.63 -18.96 -9.06
C ILE A 27 31.60 -20.40 -8.57
N VAL A 28 32.76 -20.95 -8.24
CA VAL A 28 32.95 -22.36 -7.88
C VAL A 28 33.41 -22.47 -6.43
N ASP A 29 32.52 -22.92 -5.55
CA ASP A 29 32.85 -23.23 -4.16
C ASP A 29 33.17 -24.74 -3.99
N ARG A 30 34.40 -25.01 -3.56
CA ARG A 30 34.96 -26.32 -3.21
C ARG A 30 35.67 -26.26 -1.84
N SER A 31 35.31 -25.28 -1.02
CA SER A 31 35.86 -25.11 0.33
C SER A 31 35.38 -26.23 1.26
N SER A 32 36.20 -26.57 2.27
CA SER A 32 35.85 -27.54 3.33
C SER A 32 35.38 -28.92 2.82
N LYS A 33 35.86 -29.36 1.66
CA LYS A 33 35.52 -30.65 1.04
C LYS A 33 36.52 -31.76 1.34
N ASN A 34 37.49 -31.50 2.23
CA ASN A 34 38.52 -32.45 2.59
C ASN A 34 39.37 -32.93 1.39
N LEU A 35 39.56 -32.05 0.40
CA LEU A 35 40.30 -32.34 -0.82
C LEU A 35 41.80 -32.43 -0.52
N SER A 36 42.49 -33.39 -1.14
CA SER A 36 43.95 -33.53 -1.06
C SER A 36 44.68 -33.01 -2.31
N PHE A 37 43.93 -32.73 -3.38
CA PHE A 37 44.42 -32.20 -4.67
C PHE A 37 43.36 -31.29 -5.31
N VAL A 38 43.78 -30.47 -6.28
CA VAL A 38 42.85 -29.62 -7.06
C VAL A 38 41.95 -30.49 -7.94
N PRO A 39 40.61 -30.35 -7.87
CA PRO A 39 39.70 -31.13 -8.71
C PRO A 39 39.95 -30.92 -10.20
N ARG A 40 39.93 -32.01 -11.00
CA ARG A 40 40.19 -31.94 -12.45
C ARG A 40 39.00 -31.48 -13.29
N ASP A 41 37.82 -31.44 -12.67
CA ASP A 41 36.52 -31.14 -13.26
C ASP A 41 36.09 -29.67 -13.06
N LEU A 42 37.05 -28.76 -12.81
CA LEU A 42 36.76 -27.33 -12.72
C LEU A 42 36.20 -26.80 -14.07
N PRO A 43 35.09 -26.04 -14.05
CA PRO A 43 34.43 -25.58 -15.26
C PRO A 43 35.26 -24.51 -15.98
N GLN A 44 35.21 -24.51 -17.31
CA GLN A 44 35.97 -23.57 -18.14
C GLN A 44 35.51 -22.11 -17.99
N THR A 45 34.29 -21.92 -17.53
CA THR A 45 33.68 -20.62 -17.27
C THR A 45 34.00 -20.06 -15.88
N ALA A 46 34.77 -20.78 -15.05
CA ALA A 46 35.07 -20.35 -13.69
C ALA A 46 35.90 -19.06 -13.68
N GLU A 47 35.36 -18.02 -13.05
CA GLU A 47 36.04 -16.75 -12.78
C GLU A 47 36.50 -16.66 -11.31
N SER A 48 35.81 -17.37 -10.40
CA SER A 48 36.15 -17.41 -8.98
C SER A 48 36.13 -18.85 -8.47
N VAL A 49 37.23 -19.28 -7.86
CA VAL A 49 37.38 -20.63 -7.32
C VAL A 49 37.81 -20.56 -5.85
N ASP A 50 37.01 -21.15 -4.96
CA ASP A 50 37.33 -21.31 -3.55
C ASP A 50 37.68 -22.77 -3.23
N LEU A 51 38.93 -23.01 -2.87
CA LEU A 51 39.52 -24.28 -2.44
C LEU A 51 40.01 -24.22 -0.98
N SER A 52 39.57 -23.23 -0.20
CA SER A 52 40.01 -23.03 1.18
C SER A 52 39.58 -24.16 2.13
N CYS A 53 40.24 -24.25 3.28
CA CYS A 53 39.90 -25.22 4.34
C CYS A 53 39.95 -26.68 3.86
N ASN A 54 40.91 -27.02 3.00
CA ASN A 54 41.14 -28.37 2.49
C ASN A 54 42.48 -28.93 3.01
N ARG A 55 42.98 -30.01 2.42
CA ARG A 55 44.23 -30.68 2.79
C ARG A 55 45.21 -30.75 1.61
N ILE A 56 45.13 -29.81 0.68
CA ILE A 56 46.01 -29.75 -0.49
C ILE A 56 47.43 -29.43 -0.02
N GLN A 57 48.39 -30.25 -0.44
CA GLN A 57 49.80 -30.13 -0.03
C GLN A 57 50.71 -29.55 -1.10
N LYS A 58 50.35 -29.73 -2.38
CA LYS A 58 51.12 -29.27 -3.53
C LYS A 58 50.18 -28.80 -4.63
N LEU A 59 50.61 -27.77 -5.35
CA LEU A 59 50.03 -27.37 -6.63
C LEU A 59 50.98 -27.78 -7.75
N HIS A 60 50.42 -28.41 -8.77
CA HIS A 60 51.14 -28.91 -9.92
C HIS A 60 50.84 -28.08 -11.16
N ARG A 61 51.77 -28.13 -12.12
CA ARG A 61 51.53 -27.59 -13.45
C ARG A 61 50.31 -28.26 -14.07
N GLY A 62 49.36 -27.43 -14.50
CA GLY A 62 48.14 -27.86 -15.18
C GLY A 62 46.93 -28.10 -14.28
N ASP A 63 47.05 -27.90 -12.96
CA ASP A 63 45.91 -27.98 -12.03
C ASP A 63 44.77 -27.01 -12.43
N PHE A 64 45.12 -25.87 -13.03
CA PHE A 64 44.18 -24.84 -13.51
C PHE A 64 44.15 -24.69 -15.04
N LYS A 65 44.58 -25.72 -15.78
CA LYS A 65 44.72 -25.65 -17.25
C LYS A 65 43.42 -25.29 -17.97
N ASN A 66 42.28 -25.71 -17.41
CA ASN A 66 40.98 -25.52 -18.02
C ASN A 66 40.28 -24.22 -17.56
N THR A 67 40.82 -23.46 -16.62
CA THR A 67 40.17 -22.28 -16.00
C THR A 67 40.83 -20.98 -16.47
N SER A 68 40.84 -20.71 -17.78
CA SER A 68 41.52 -19.54 -18.35
C SER A 68 40.88 -18.19 -18.00
N LEU A 69 39.62 -18.21 -17.54
CA LEU A 69 38.88 -17.03 -17.10
C LEU A 69 39.05 -16.72 -15.60
N LEU A 70 39.86 -17.49 -14.89
CA LEU A 70 40.02 -17.37 -13.44
C LEU A 70 40.61 -16.01 -13.05
N ARG A 71 39.89 -15.29 -12.19
CA ARG A 71 40.27 -13.98 -11.62
C ARG A 71 40.53 -14.06 -10.12
N PHE A 72 39.75 -14.85 -9.40
CA PHE A 72 39.88 -15.01 -7.95
C PHE A 72 40.17 -16.47 -7.59
N LEU A 73 41.21 -16.70 -6.81
CA LEU A 73 41.59 -18.03 -6.35
C LEU A 73 41.92 -18.01 -4.86
N ASN A 74 41.10 -18.69 -4.06
CA ASN A 74 41.34 -18.87 -2.64
C ASN A 74 41.80 -20.31 -2.35
N ILE A 75 43.04 -20.48 -1.89
CA ILE A 75 43.61 -21.77 -1.44
C ILE A 75 44.13 -21.60 -0.01
N SER A 76 43.54 -20.69 0.76
CA SER A 76 43.91 -20.49 2.17
C SER A 76 43.55 -21.70 3.04
N TRP A 77 44.12 -21.79 4.24
CA TRP A 77 43.80 -22.84 5.22
C TRP A 77 43.95 -24.26 4.65
N ASN A 78 45.05 -24.49 3.94
CA ASN A 78 45.43 -25.79 3.41
C ASN A 78 46.73 -26.27 4.09
N SER A 79 47.42 -27.24 3.50
CA SER A 79 48.73 -27.69 3.99
C SER A 79 49.79 -27.54 2.92
N LEU A 80 49.69 -26.48 2.12
CA LEU A 80 50.51 -26.26 0.93
C LEU A 80 51.97 -26.00 1.31
N GLU A 81 52.88 -26.85 0.81
CA GLU A 81 54.32 -26.77 1.08
C GLU A 81 55.12 -26.38 -0.17
N ASP A 82 54.57 -26.62 -1.37
CA ASP A 82 55.26 -26.46 -2.65
C ASP A 82 54.27 -26.10 -3.76
N ILE A 83 54.66 -25.21 -4.65
CA ILE A 83 53.86 -24.73 -5.79
C ILE A 83 54.74 -24.77 -7.02
N ASP A 84 54.33 -25.56 -8.02
CA ASP A 84 55.07 -25.65 -9.29
C ASP A 84 55.15 -24.27 -9.97
N PRO A 85 56.33 -23.85 -10.48
CA PRO A 85 56.49 -22.56 -11.14
C PRO A 85 55.52 -22.33 -12.31
N GLY A 86 55.09 -23.38 -13.00
CA GLY A 86 54.16 -23.31 -14.12
C GLY A 86 52.67 -23.40 -13.73
N THR A 87 52.32 -23.32 -12.44
CA THR A 87 50.93 -23.50 -11.97
C THR A 87 49.96 -22.48 -12.59
N PHE A 88 50.34 -21.21 -12.69
CA PHE A 88 49.47 -20.11 -13.14
C PHE A 88 49.67 -19.72 -14.61
N LEU A 89 50.38 -20.54 -15.38
CA LEU A 89 50.68 -20.25 -16.79
C LEU A 89 49.42 -20.20 -17.67
N ASP A 90 48.41 -21.01 -17.33
CA ASP A 90 47.14 -21.10 -18.06
C ASP A 90 46.04 -20.19 -17.46
N THR A 91 46.35 -19.35 -16.46
CA THR A 91 45.41 -18.45 -15.77
C THR A 91 45.84 -16.98 -15.89
N PRO A 92 45.85 -16.40 -17.10
CA PRO A 92 46.41 -15.07 -17.33
C PRO A 92 45.56 -13.94 -16.73
N LEU A 93 44.28 -14.18 -16.40
CA LEU A 93 43.38 -13.18 -15.83
C LEU A 93 43.38 -13.15 -14.29
N LEU A 94 44.26 -13.90 -13.64
CA LEU A 94 44.28 -14.00 -12.19
C LEU A 94 44.64 -12.65 -11.55
N GLU A 95 43.72 -12.14 -10.74
CA GLU A 95 43.78 -10.82 -10.10
C GLU A 95 43.94 -10.92 -8.57
N ASP A 96 43.33 -11.93 -7.93
CA ASP A 96 43.35 -12.11 -6.48
C ASP A 96 43.73 -13.55 -6.13
N LEU A 97 44.78 -13.69 -5.33
CA LEU A 97 45.33 -14.97 -4.93
C LEU A 97 45.54 -15.00 -3.41
N ASP A 98 44.75 -15.84 -2.74
CA ASP A 98 44.90 -16.11 -1.31
C ASP A 98 45.57 -17.46 -1.05
N LEU A 99 46.79 -17.40 -0.53
CA LEU A 99 47.63 -18.53 -0.12
C LEU A 99 47.91 -18.50 1.39
N SER A 100 47.16 -17.72 2.17
CA SER A 100 47.37 -17.58 3.60
C SER A 100 47.07 -18.87 4.38
N HIS A 101 47.58 -18.96 5.62
CA HIS A 101 47.37 -20.13 6.47
C HIS A 101 47.77 -21.46 5.79
N ASN A 102 48.98 -21.48 5.23
CA ASN A 102 49.60 -22.65 4.59
C ASN A 102 50.96 -22.95 5.24
N ARG A 103 51.81 -23.74 4.57
CA ARG A 103 53.10 -24.22 5.11
C ARG A 103 54.29 -23.85 4.22
N LEU A 104 54.16 -22.82 3.40
CA LEU A 104 55.25 -22.30 2.56
C LEU A 104 56.38 -21.76 3.45
N ARG A 105 57.64 -21.99 3.06
CA ARG A 105 58.81 -21.74 3.92
C ARG A 105 59.79 -20.67 3.44
N ASN A 106 59.78 -20.31 2.16
CA ASN A 106 60.79 -19.41 1.61
C ASN A 106 60.21 -18.36 0.65
N LEU A 107 60.08 -17.11 1.09
CA LEU A 107 59.62 -15.98 0.26
C LEU A 107 60.55 -15.64 -0.91
N SER A 108 61.83 -16.03 -0.84
CA SER A 108 62.80 -15.75 -1.90
C SER A 108 62.69 -16.69 -3.12
N ALA A 109 61.78 -17.66 -3.07
CA ALA A 109 61.67 -18.74 -4.04
C ALA A 109 60.24 -18.98 -4.53
N GLN A 110 59.41 -17.93 -4.63
CA GLN A 110 58.01 -18.00 -5.06
C GLN A 110 57.88 -17.90 -6.60
N ARG A 111 58.61 -18.75 -7.33
CA ARG A 111 58.79 -18.66 -8.79
C ARG A 111 57.49 -18.71 -9.60
N TYR A 112 56.41 -19.26 -9.04
CA TYR A 112 55.10 -19.28 -9.69
C TYR A 112 54.50 -17.90 -9.92
N LEU A 113 54.95 -16.87 -9.19
CA LEU A 113 54.51 -15.49 -9.36
C LEU A 113 55.00 -14.86 -10.68
N LEU A 114 56.03 -15.42 -11.31
CA LEU A 114 56.54 -14.96 -12.61
C LEU A 114 55.50 -15.05 -13.74
N HIS A 115 54.44 -15.84 -13.56
CA HIS A 115 53.36 -15.98 -14.52
C HIS A 115 52.04 -15.34 -14.04
N ALA A 116 52.08 -14.56 -12.96
CA ALA A 116 50.92 -13.95 -12.32
C ALA A 116 50.97 -12.41 -12.35
N GLU A 117 51.43 -11.83 -13.46
CA GLU A 117 51.66 -10.37 -13.63
C GLU A 117 50.41 -9.49 -13.49
N ASN A 118 49.22 -10.09 -13.61
CA ASN A 118 47.93 -9.40 -13.48
C ASN A 118 47.39 -9.34 -12.05
N LEU A 119 48.11 -9.88 -11.06
CA LEU A 119 47.69 -9.83 -9.67
C LEU A 119 47.54 -8.39 -9.18
N LEU A 120 46.37 -8.11 -8.62
CA LEU A 120 46.00 -6.92 -7.87
C LEU A 120 46.10 -7.16 -6.36
N ALA A 121 45.88 -8.40 -5.91
CA ALA A 121 45.96 -8.78 -4.50
C ALA A 121 46.66 -10.14 -4.32
N LEU A 122 47.58 -10.18 -3.37
CA LEU A 122 48.30 -11.39 -2.98
C LEU A 122 48.36 -11.51 -1.46
N ASN A 123 47.79 -12.59 -0.92
CA ASN A 123 47.84 -12.89 0.49
C ASN A 123 48.71 -14.13 0.76
N LEU A 124 49.83 -13.91 1.45
CA LEU A 124 50.80 -14.92 1.84
C LEU A 124 50.97 -14.98 3.37
N ALA A 125 50.13 -14.28 4.14
CA ALA A 125 50.21 -14.23 5.59
C ALA A 125 50.01 -15.59 6.25
N CYS A 126 50.46 -15.74 7.50
CA CYS A 126 50.30 -16.97 8.28
C CYS A 126 50.86 -18.23 7.58
N ASN A 127 51.98 -18.09 6.89
CA ASN A 127 52.79 -19.21 6.37
C ASN A 127 53.96 -19.49 7.34
N ARG A 128 54.94 -20.29 6.94
CA ARG A 128 56.11 -20.65 7.77
C ARG A 128 57.38 -19.97 7.30
N PHE A 129 57.28 -18.70 6.93
CA PHE A 129 58.42 -17.92 6.46
C PHE A 129 59.32 -17.51 7.64
N LEU A 130 60.59 -17.92 7.58
CA LEU A 130 61.58 -17.53 8.59
C LEU A 130 62.04 -16.08 8.39
N THR A 131 62.30 -15.68 7.14
CA THR A 131 62.78 -14.34 6.78
C THR A 131 61.83 -13.68 5.78
N MET A 132 61.74 -12.35 5.83
CA MET A 132 60.86 -11.54 4.97
C MET A 132 61.44 -11.28 3.58
N THR A 133 62.65 -11.76 3.29
CA THR A 133 63.34 -11.49 2.02
C THR A 133 62.51 -11.91 0.80
N LEU A 134 61.94 -10.93 0.11
CA LEU A 134 61.12 -11.15 -1.08
C LEU A 134 61.99 -11.54 -2.27
N GLY A 135 61.56 -12.52 -3.06
CA GLY A 135 62.26 -12.91 -4.29
C GLY A 135 62.12 -11.88 -5.41
N LYS A 136 62.93 -12.02 -6.46
CA LYS A 136 62.93 -11.11 -7.62
C LYS A 136 61.62 -11.12 -8.40
N GLU A 137 60.84 -12.19 -8.29
CA GLU A 137 59.53 -12.34 -8.90
C GLU A 137 58.52 -11.27 -8.45
N PHE A 138 58.65 -10.72 -7.24
CA PHE A 138 57.75 -9.69 -6.74
C PHE A 138 57.89 -8.36 -7.52
N SER A 139 59.04 -8.09 -8.14
CA SER A 139 59.21 -6.88 -8.96
C SER A 139 58.43 -6.93 -10.27
N SER A 140 58.01 -8.14 -10.71
CA SER A 140 57.15 -8.30 -11.89
C SER A 140 55.68 -7.99 -11.63
N LEU A 141 55.26 -7.94 -10.35
CA LEU A 141 53.87 -7.72 -9.94
C LEU A 141 53.52 -6.23 -9.92
N VAL A 142 53.73 -5.54 -11.03
CA VAL A 142 53.61 -4.07 -11.14
C VAL A 142 52.19 -3.54 -10.95
N LYS A 143 51.17 -4.40 -11.08
CA LYS A 143 49.75 -4.06 -10.85
C LYS A 143 49.28 -4.32 -9.42
N LEU A 144 50.15 -4.89 -8.57
CA LEU A 144 49.77 -5.30 -7.24
C LEU A 144 49.38 -4.06 -6.40
N GLU A 145 48.18 -4.11 -5.84
CA GLU A 145 47.65 -3.04 -4.99
C GLU A 145 47.62 -3.46 -3.52
N ARG A 146 47.42 -4.76 -3.24
CA ARG A 146 47.33 -5.29 -1.88
C ARG A 146 48.29 -6.47 -1.71
N LEU A 147 49.13 -6.38 -0.69
CA LEU A 147 50.07 -7.43 -0.33
C LEU A 147 49.95 -7.73 1.16
N ALA A 148 49.76 -9.00 1.52
CA ALA A 148 49.76 -9.44 2.91
C ALA A 148 50.85 -10.50 3.11
N LEU A 149 51.71 -10.27 4.11
CA LEU A 149 52.90 -11.07 4.39
C LEU A 149 53.04 -11.30 5.90
N GLY A 150 53.76 -12.35 6.29
CA GLY A 150 54.17 -12.59 7.67
C GLY A 150 55.45 -13.42 7.71
N ALA A 151 56.38 -13.07 8.60
CA ALA A 151 57.62 -13.80 8.80
C ALA A 151 58.16 -13.54 10.21
N GLN A 152 59.08 -14.40 10.68
CA GLN A 152 59.70 -14.27 12.00
C GLN A 152 60.85 -13.26 12.06
N ASN A 153 61.53 -12.99 10.95
CA ASN A 153 62.63 -12.04 10.89
C ASN A 153 62.43 -11.06 9.73
N ILE A 154 62.41 -9.77 10.06
CA ILE A 154 62.28 -8.67 9.11
C ILE A 154 63.51 -7.77 9.26
N SER A 155 64.33 -7.76 8.21
CA SER A 155 65.61 -7.06 8.17
C SER A 155 65.67 -6.03 7.04
N VAL A 156 66.56 -5.04 7.19
CA VAL A 156 66.77 -4.01 6.15
C VAL A 156 67.09 -4.65 4.80
N GLY A 157 66.36 -4.24 3.77
CA GLY A 157 66.53 -4.70 2.41
C GLY A 157 65.65 -5.88 2.00
N ASP A 158 64.83 -6.43 2.90
CA ASP A 158 63.93 -7.53 2.59
C ASP A 158 62.85 -7.16 1.56
N PHE A 159 62.47 -5.88 1.49
CA PHE A 159 61.45 -5.35 0.58
C PHE A 159 62.01 -4.71 -0.70
N LYS A 160 63.32 -4.82 -0.98
CA LYS A 160 63.94 -4.20 -2.18
C LYS A 160 63.26 -4.56 -3.50
N ASN A 161 62.76 -5.79 -3.63
CA ASN A 161 62.11 -6.25 -4.84
C ASN A 161 60.69 -5.70 -5.05
N ILE A 162 60.15 -4.95 -4.09
CA ILE A 162 58.88 -4.21 -4.25
C ILE A 162 59.06 -2.69 -4.18
N ALA A 163 60.29 -2.19 -4.21
CA ALA A 163 60.57 -0.75 -4.09
C ALA A 163 59.94 0.07 -5.22
N GLU A 164 59.77 -0.49 -6.41
CA GLU A 164 59.10 0.19 -7.53
C GLU A 164 57.58 -0.09 -7.60
N VAL A 165 57.07 -0.98 -6.75
CA VAL A 165 55.66 -1.39 -6.74
C VAL A 165 54.88 -0.44 -5.82
N LYS A 166 53.85 0.21 -6.38
CA LYS A 166 53.00 1.15 -5.63
C LYS A 166 51.80 0.44 -5.04
N LEU A 167 51.93 0.01 -3.79
CA LEU A 167 50.84 -0.65 -3.09
C LEU A 167 49.81 0.39 -2.61
N ARG A 168 48.53 0.01 -2.60
CA ARG A 168 47.51 0.71 -1.81
C ARG A 168 47.59 0.29 -0.35
N THR A 169 47.78 -1.01 -0.09
CA THR A 169 47.83 -1.54 1.28
C THR A 169 48.88 -2.64 1.41
N LEU A 170 49.76 -2.50 2.39
CA LEU A 170 50.61 -3.58 2.88
C LEU A 170 50.05 -4.07 4.22
N THR A 171 49.88 -5.38 4.38
CA THR A 171 49.52 -6.01 5.66
C THR A 171 50.68 -6.87 6.15
N LEU A 172 51.13 -6.61 7.37
CA LEU A 172 52.16 -7.38 8.06
C LEU A 172 51.51 -8.15 9.20
N SER A 173 51.54 -9.48 9.12
CA SER A 173 51.19 -10.36 10.23
C SER A 173 52.47 -10.64 11.02
N LEU A 174 52.54 -10.11 12.24
CA LEU A 174 53.66 -10.32 13.13
C LEU A 174 53.51 -11.68 13.78
N GLU A 175 54.45 -12.58 13.48
CA GLU A 175 54.51 -13.93 14.07
C GLU A 175 55.18 -13.89 15.46
N ASN A 176 55.05 -14.98 16.21
CA ASN A 176 55.73 -15.13 17.51
C ASN A 176 57.25 -15.01 17.39
N GLU A 177 57.87 -14.37 18.38
CA GLU A 177 59.33 -14.18 18.45
C GLU A 177 59.91 -13.35 17.29
N LEU A 178 59.14 -12.36 16.82
CA LEU A 178 59.58 -11.44 15.78
C LEU A 178 60.93 -10.79 16.12
N SER A 179 61.87 -10.89 15.19
CA SER A 179 63.09 -10.09 15.17
C SER A 179 62.94 -9.02 14.09
N TYR A 180 62.91 -7.74 14.50
CA TYR A 180 62.80 -6.62 13.58
C TYR A 180 64.01 -5.69 13.66
N THR A 181 64.54 -5.28 12.50
CA THR A 181 65.59 -4.25 12.45
C THR A 181 65.04 -2.88 12.05
N ALA A 182 65.40 -1.83 12.78
CA ALA A 182 64.94 -0.47 12.49
C ALA A 182 65.26 -0.03 11.04
N GLY A 183 64.31 0.61 10.38
CA GLY A 183 64.40 1.04 8.98
C GLY A 183 64.08 -0.04 7.95
N SER A 184 63.56 -1.20 8.34
CA SER A 184 63.30 -2.30 7.38
C SER A 184 62.18 -1.97 6.38
N LEU A 185 61.23 -1.10 6.74
CA LEU A 185 60.13 -0.71 5.86
C LEU A 185 60.45 0.46 4.92
N LYS A 186 61.70 0.96 4.89
CA LYS A 186 62.09 2.10 4.03
C LYS A 186 61.92 1.83 2.54
N ASP A 187 62.08 0.58 2.12
CA ASP A 187 61.91 0.17 0.72
C ASP A 187 60.43 -0.01 0.33
N VAL A 188 59.48 0.18 1.26
CA VAL A 188 58.05 -0.02 1.02
C VAL A 188 57.39 1.30 0.62
N HIS A 189 56.61 1.27 -0.46
CA HIS A 189 55.75 2.38 -0.86
C HIS A 189 54.28 1.95 -0.86
N ALA A 190 53.56 2.27 0.22
CA ALA A 190 52.14 2.00 0.35
C ALA A 190 51.37 3.21 0.92
N GLN A 191 50.09 3.37 0.54
CA GLN A 191 49.23 4.38 1.16
C GLN A 191 48.87 4.01 2.61
N ARG A 192 48.54 2.73 2.84
CA ARG A 192 48.13 2.20 4.15
C ARG A 192 48.98 1.03 4.57
N LEU A 193 49.45 1.05 5.82
CA LEU A 193 50.10 -0.09 6.47
C LEU A 193 49.14 -0.68 7.53
N ARG A 194 48.91 -1.98 7.44
CA ARG A 194 48.18 -2.75 8.44
C ARG A 194 49.14 -3.68 9.16
N ILE A 195 49.05 -3.74 10.48
CA ILE A 195 49.89 -4.59 11.31
C ILE A 195 48.99 -5.41 12.21
N ALA A 196 48.96 -6.72 11.99
CA ALA A 196 48.24 -7.67 12.83
C ALA A 196 49.23 -8.34 13.78
N SER A 197 48.95 -8.35 15.09
CA SER A 197 49.68 -9.20 16.02
C SER A 197 48.98 -10.56 16.08
N THR A 198 49.70 -11.67 15.82
CA THR A 198 49.11 -13.02 15.95
C THR A 198 49.18 -13.57 17.38
N SER A 199 49.77 -12.81 18.32
CA SER A 199 49.85 -13.19 19.74
C SER A 199 49.77 -12.00 20.70
N ASP A 200 49.59 -12.34 21.99
CA ASP A 200 49.57 -11.41 23.12
C ASP A 200 50.93 -10.73 23.40
N GLN A 201 51.90 -10.82 22.48
CA GLN A 201 53.18 -10.16 22.63
C GLN A 201 53.07 -8.65 22.38
N ILE A 202 53.88 -7.90 23.12
CA ILE A 202 54.04 -6.45 22.93
C ILE A 202 54.65 -6.24 21.54
N MET A 203 54.02 -5.42 20.70
CA MET A 203 54.56 -5.07 19.38
C MET A 203 55.97 -4.50 19.52
N ASP A 204 56.88 -4.98 18.66
CA ASP A 204 58.24 -4.46 18.60
C ASP A 204 58.20 -2.95 18.29
N HIS A 205 58.88 -2.18 19.13
CA HIS A 205 58.82 -0.73 19.07
C HIS A 205 59.38 -0.21 17.73
N TYR A 206 60.40 -0.85 17.15
CA TYR A 206 60.97 -0.41 15.88
C TYR A 206 59.99 -0.57 14.71
N VAL A 207 59.11 -1.56 14.73
CA VAL A 207 58.08 -1.75 13.69
C VAL A 207 57.10 -0.58 13.70
N VAL A 208 56.59 -0.24 14.88
CA VAL A 208 55.64 0.86 15.07
C VAL A 208 56.30 2.21 14.74
N ASP A 209 57.59 2.34 15.04
CA ASP A 209 58.37 3.52 14.68
C ASP A 209 58.44 3.67 13.15
N ASP A 210 58.86 2.66 12.42
CA ASP A 210 58.90 2.74 10.96
C ASP A 210 57.49 2.98 10.37
N ALA A 211 56.46 2.33 10.92
CA ALA A 211 55.06 2.53 10.52
C ALA A 211 54.64 4.01 10.61
N LEU A 212 54.86 4.63 11.77
CA LEU A 212 54.43 5.99 12.03
C LEU A 212 55.26 7.05 11.28
N SER A 213 56.50 6.71 10.89
CA SER A 213 57.40 7.60 10.15
C SER A 213 57.15 7.58 8.64
N LEU A 214 56.72 6.45 8.10
CA LEU A 214 56.79 6.19 6.66
C LEU A 214 55.41 6.15 5.98
N PHE A 215 54.32 5.96 6.73
CA PHE A 215 52.98 5.77 6.18
C PHE A 215 51.98 6.81 6.67
N ASP A 216 51.11 7.28 5.77
CA ASP A 216 50.06 8.25 6.08
C ASP A 216 48.88 7.61 6.84
N GLU A 217 48.50 6.38 6.47
CA GLU A 217 47.49 5.59 7.17
C GLU A 217 48.13 4.37 7.84
N VAL A 218 47.95 4.22 9.16
CA VAL A 218 48.43 3.08 9.93
C VAL A 218 47.28 2.44 10.69
N GLU A 219 47.14 1.12 10.57
CA GLU A 219 46.15 0.33 11.29
C GLU A 219 46.83 -0.76 12.11
N LEU A 220 46.60 -0.74 13.42
CA LEU A 220 47.06 -1.76 14.35
C LEU A 220 45.89 -2.66 14.72
N MET A 221 46.06 -3.97 14.52
CA MET A 221 45.01 -4.97 14.65
C MET A 221 45.38 -6.00 15.71
N ASP A 222 44.37 -6.52 16.39
CA ASP A 222 44.49 -7.65 17.33
C ASP A 222 45.42 -7.36 18.53
N LEU A 223 45.38 -6.13 19.04
CA LEU A 223 46.15 -5.73 20.23
C LEU A 223 45.44 -6.13 21.52
N THR A 224 46.11 -6.87 22.39
CA THR A 224 45.63 -7.22 23.74
C THR A 224 46.42 -6.57 24.88
N GLY A 225 47.54 -5.90 24.56
CA GLY A 225 48.41 -5.24 25.53
C GLY A 225 49.48 -4.36 24.88
N GLY A 226 50.47 -3.93 25.66
CA GLY A 226 51.59 -3.13 25.14
C GLY A 226 51.31 -1.63 24.94
N TYR A 227 50.12 -1.15 25.30
CA TYR A 227 49.69 0.24 25.09
C TYR A 227 50.62 1.27 25.74
N ASN A 228 51.14 1.00 26.94
CA ASN A 228 52.07 1.92 27.61
C ASN A 228 53.37 2.10 26.82
N ALA A 229 53.90 1.01 26.23
CA ALA A 229 55.08 1.11 25.36
C ALA A 229 54.75 1.92 24.11
N LEU A 230 53.61 1.67 23.45
CA LEU A 230 53.16 2.44 22.30
C LEU A 230 53.00 3.94 22.62
N SER A 231 52.44 4.27 23.80
CA SER A 231 52.32 5.64 24.28
C SER A 231 53.67 6.31 24.50
N GLU A 232 54.64 5.61 25.09
CA GLU A 232 56.00 6.14 25.26
C GLU A 232 56.66 6.43 23.91
N GLN A 233 56.45 5.56 22.91
CA GLN A 233 57.02 5.75 21.58
C GLN A 233 56.45 6.98 20.88
N LEU A 234 55.13 7.14 20.90
CA LEU A 234 54.46 8.31 20.34
C LEU A 234 54.95 9.61 20.99
N THR A 235 55.25 9.57 22.30
CA THR A 235 55.75 10.74 23.04
C THR A 235 57.21 11.09 22.69
N LYS A 236 58.06 10.09 22.48
CA LYS A 236 59.49 10.28 22.19
C LYS A 236 59.76 10.74 20.76
N LYS A 237 58.78 10.61 19.87
CA LYS A 237 58.98 10.78 18.43
C LYS A 237 58.82 12.22 17.99
N VAL A 238 59.82 12.70 17.26
CA VAL A 238 59.89 14.09 16.79
C VAL A 238 59.09 14.31 15.50
N GLU A 239 59.07 13.34 14.59
CA GLU A 239 58.37 13.42 13.31
C GLU A 239 57.43 12.22 13.12
N ILE A 240 56.13 12.47 13.07
CA ILE A 240 55.09 11.46 12.76
C ILE A 240 54.44 11.89 11.44
N LEU A 241 54.58 11.06 10.41
CA LEU A 241 53.96 11.27 9.10
C LEU A 241 52.49 10.87 9.11
N THR A 242 52.15 9.83 9.89
CA THR A 242 50.80 9.28 9.95
C THR A 242 49.77 10.33 10.32
N SER A 243 48.78 10.51 9.44
CA SER A 243 47.65 11.41 9.68
C SER A 243 46.40 10.66 10.15
N HIS A 244 46.25 9.38 9.79
CA HIS A 244 45.13 8.51 10.18
C HIS A 244 45.64 7.26 10.90
N LEU A 245 45.22 7.10 12.15
CA LEU A 245 45.57 5.95 12.98
C LEU A 245 44.31 5.15 13.32
N TYR A 246 44.34 3.86 13.02
CA TYR A 246 43.25 2.93 13.25
C TYR A 246 43.66 1.85 14.26
N LEU A 247 42.77 1.53 15.18
CA LEU A 247 42.88 0.40 16.10
C LEU A 247 41.70 -0.55 15.85
N THR A 248 41.96 -1.81 15.52
CA THR A 248 40.90 -2.76 15.15
C THR A 248 41.01 -4.03 15.99
N ASN A 249 39.89 -4.50 16.52
CA ASN A 249 39.80 -5.70 17.36
C ASN A 249 40.77 -5.65 18.55
N ILE A 250 40.58 -4.68 19.43
CA ILE A 250 41.51 -4.43 20.55
C ILE A 250 40.86 -4.70 21.92
N SER A 251 41.67 -5.12 22.89
CA SER A 251 41.27 -5.29 24.30
C SER A 251 42.13 -4.42 25.19
N ILE A 252 41.51 -3.48 25.91
CA ILE A 252 42.24 -2.43 26.62
C ILE A 252 41.61 -2.04 27.97
N ASP A 253 42.44 -1.79 28.96
CA ASP A 253 42.02 -1.19 30.23
C ASP A 253 41.74 0.31 30.07
N TRP A 254 40.74 0.83 30.78
CA TRP A 254 40.36 2.25 30.71
C TRP A 254 41.53 3.21 30.97
N LYS A 255 42.41 2.87 31.93
CA LYS A 255 43.58 3.69 32.26
C LYS A 255 44.55 3.78 31.07
N ASP A 256 44.80 2.66 30.40
CA ASP A 256 45.69 2.60 29.25
C ASP A 256 45.04 3.27 28.02
N LEU A 257 43.74 3.08 27.80
CA LEU A 257 42.99 3.75 26.74
C LEU A 257 43.07 5.27 26.87
N THR A 258 42.74 5.79 28.05
CA THR A 258 42.72 7.24 28.28
C THR A 258 44.12 7.84 28.26
N HIS A 259 45.14 7.12 28.73
CA HIS A 259 46.54 7.52 28.60
C HIS A 259 46.94 7.59 27.13
N TYR A 260 46.68 6.53 26.37
CA TYR A 260 46.99 6.43 24.95
C TYR A 260 46.33 7.54 24.13
N VAL A 261 45.02 7.73 24.29
CA VAL A 261 44.28 8.79 23.59
C VAL A 261 44.84 10.17 23.94
N ASN A 262 45.16 10.44 25.21
CA ASN A 262 45.75 11.73 25.60
C ASN A 262 47.13 11.96 24.97
N VAL A 263 47.95 10.91 24.79
CA VAL A 263 49.22 11.01 24.08
C VAL A 263 48.98 11.29 22.60
N VAL A 264 48.08 10.56 21.94
CA VAL A 264 47.77 10.78 20.52
C VAL A 264 47.21 12.18 20.27
N LEU A 265 46.40 12.72 21.17
CA LEU A 265 45.90 14.11 21.09
C LEU A 265 47.03 15.16 21.09
N LEU A 266 48.23 14.83 21.57
CA LEU A 266 49.38 15.72 21.58
C LEU A 266 50.31 15.55 20.36
N THR A 267 49.99 14.65 19.43
CA THR A 267 50.79 14.42 18.21
C THR A 267 50.19 15.13 16.99
N SER A 268 50.85 14.99 15.83
CA SER A 268 50.36 15.47 14.53
C SER A 268 49.22 14.63 13.93
N ILE A 269 48.83 13.52 14.56
CA ILE A 269 47.78 12.64 14.06
C ILE A 269 46.44 13.37 14.04
N THR A 270 45.80 13.38 12.86
CA THR A 270 44.57 14.16 12.65
C THR A 270 43.29 13.34 12.83
N HIS A 271 43.34 12.02 12.63
CA HIS A 271 42.20 11.13 12.78
C HIS A 271 42.60 9.89 13.59
N LEU A 272 41.85 9.60 14.65
CA LEU A 272 41.99 8.39 15.44
C LEU A 272 40.67 7.63 15.41
N SER A 273 40.70 6.37 14.96
CA SER A 273 39.53 5.50 14.92
C SER A 273 39.82 4.18 15.64
N ALA A 274 38.88 3.73 16.47
CA ALA A 274 38.96 2.45 17.15
C ALA A 274 37.69 1.63 16.87
N SER A 275 37.85 0.40 16.39
CA SER A 275 36.75 -0.49 16.05
C SER A 275 36.88 -1.85 16.73
N ASP A 276 35.75 -2.44 17.12
CA ASP A 276 35.69 -3.74 17.81
C ASP A 276 36.51 -3.72 19.11
N VAL A 277 36.20 -2.78 20.00
CA VAL A 277 36.97 -2.50 21.21
C VAL A 277 36.34 -3.17 22.43
N ALA A 278 37.11 -3.96 23.19
CA ALA A 278 36.71 -4.43 24.50
C ALA A 278 37.37 -3.58 25.61
N ILE A 279 36.56 -2.89 26.42
CA ILE A 279 37.05 -1.99 27.48
C ILE A 279 36.86 -2.62 28.85
N TYR A 280 37.96 -2.69 29.61
CA TYR A 280 38.02 -3.23 30.96
C TYR A 280 38.33 -2.12 31.99
N ASN A 281 38.07 -2.43 33.27
CA ASN A 281 38.42 -1.59 34.42
C ASN A 281 38.00 -0.12 34.33
N LEU A 282 36.73 0.14 34.01
CA LEU A 282 36.18 1.50 33.83
C LEU A 282 36.19 2.35 35.12
N PRO A 283 36.16 3.69 35.01
CA PRO A 283 36.46 4.58 36.13
C PRO A 283 35.24 4.81 37.02
N TYR A 284 35.50 5.17 38.29
CA TYR A 284 34.48 5.68 39.22
C TYR A 284 34.37 7.20 39.24
N MET A 285 35.41 7.90 38.78
CA MET A 285 35.53 9.36 38.79
C MET A 285 36.03 9.86 37.43
N ASP A 286 35.78 11.12 37.10
CA ASP A 286 36.19 11.70 35.83
C ASP A 286 37.69 11.51 35.56
N THR A 287 37.99 11.11 34.32
CA THR A 287 39.38 11.01 33.84
C THR A 287 39.75 12.29 33.09
N LYS A 288 40.98 12.79 33.29
CA LYS A 288 41.44 14.01 32.64
C LYS A 288 41.65 13.76 31.14
N VAL A 289 41.20 14.72 30.33
CA VAL A 289 41.45 14.78 28.88
C VAL A 289 42.31 15.99 28.56
N THR A 290 43.21 15.86 27.59
CA THR A 290 44.03 16.96 27.05
C THR A 290 43.11 18.10 26.57
N LYS A 291 43.48 19.36 26.86
CA LYS A 291 42.62 20.52 26.57
C LYS A 291 42.74 21.07 25.15
N THR A 292 43.85 20.80 24.47
CA THR A 292 44.19 21.35 23.15
C THR A 292 44.75 20.25 22.28
N SER A 293 44.32 20.18 21.02
CA SER A 293 44.81 19.22 20.05
C SER A 293 44.60 19.76 18.64
N GLU A 294 45.46 19.35 17.71
CA GLU A 294 45.26 19.55 16.26
C GLU A 294 44.41 18.42 15.64
N MET A 295 44.04 17.41 16.43
CA MET A 295 43.23 16.28 15.99
C MET A 295 41.86 16.77 15.50
N LYS A 296 41.50 16.35 14.29
CA LYS A 296 40.24 16.72 13.64
C LYS A 296 39.11 15.79 14.06
N SER A 297 39.36 14.49 14.16
CA SER A 297 38.31 13.53 14.46
C SER A 297 38.74 12.39 15.37
N PHE A 298 37.79 11.95 16.19
CA PHE A 298 37.84 10.72 16.96
C PHE A 298 36.61 9.87 16.66
N GLU A 299 36.81 8.58 16.36
CA GLU A 299 35.75 7.60 16.12
C GLU A 299 35.94 6.37 17.01
N ALA A 300 34.87 5.91 17.63
CA ALA A 300 34.79 4.61 18.31
C ALA A 300 33.60 3.82 17.78
N ARG A 301 33.82 2.59 17.29
CA ARG A 301 32.80 1.74 16.70
C ARG A 301 32.74 0.37 17.37
N ARG A 302 31.53 -0.13 17.65
CA ARG A 302 31.30 -1.45 18.28
C ARG A 302 32.14 -1.66 19.55
N ALA A 303 32.19 -0.64 20.41
CA ALA A 303 32.84 -0.78 21.71
C ALA A 303 31.96 -1.56 22.69
N VAL A 304 32.57 -2.44 23.47
CA VAL A 304 31.91 -3.28 24.46
C VAL A 304 32.55 -3.06 25.82
N VAL A 305 31.72 -2.68 26.78
CA VAL A 305 32.12 -2.53 28.18
C VAL A 305 32.09 -3.90 28.87
N LYS A 306 33.22 -4.29 29.49
CA LYS A 306 33.35 -5.54 30.24
C LYS A 306 33.31 -5.36 31.77
N SER A 307 33.24 -4.12 32.26
CA SER A 307 33.12 -3.82 33.69
C SER A 307 31.66 -3.72 34.14
N PHE A 308 31.36 -4.24 35.33
CA PHE A 308 30.00 -4.19 35.91
C PHE A 308 29.73 -2.92 36.73
N PHE A 309 30.71 -2.46 37.50
CA PHE A 309 30.58 -1.30 38.39
C PHE A 309 31.50 -0.17 37.93
N PHE A 310 30.93 0.94 37.49
CA PHE A 310 31.66 2.13 37.05
C PHE A 310 30.70 3.33 37.01
N SER A 311 31.25 4.54 36.92
CA SER A 311 30.49 5.76 36.69
C SER A 311 30.32 6.00 35.19
N GLN A 312 29.09 5.88 34.68
CA GLN A 312 28.79 6.16 33.26
C GLN A 312 29.09 7.63 32.92
N GLU A 313 28.76 8.56 33.83
CA GLU A 313 29.04 9.99 33.65
C GLU A 313 30.54 10.24 33.47
N ALA A 314 31.39 9.57 34.26
CA ALA A 314 32.84 9.71 34.14
C ALA A 314 33.40 9.26 32.78
N VAL A 315 32.79 8.23 32.20
CA VAL A 315 33.15 7.72 30.87
C VAL A 315 32.72 8.70 29.79
N TYR A 316 31.47 9.15 29.82
CA TYR A 316 30.93 10.09 28.83
C TYR A 316 31.62 11.45 28.90
N ASN A 317 31.94 11.92 30.10
CA ASN A 317 32.70 13.14 30.31
C ASN A 317 34.08 13.09 29.65
N PHE A 318 34.75 11.94 29.59
CA PHE A 318 36.03 11.84 28.90
C PHE A 318 35.88 12.11 27.39
N PHE A 319 34.93 11.44 26.73
CA PHE A 319 34.74 11.56 25.29
C PHE A 319 34.18 12.92 24.87
N ILE A 320 33.14 13.42 25.54
CA ILE A 320 32.46 14.65 25.11
C ILE A 320 33.30 15.92 25.34
N ASN A 321 34.31 15.85 26.23
CA ASN A 321 35.24 16.96 26.48
C ASN A 321 36.54 16.84 25.66
N MET A 322 36.64 15.90 24.70
CA MET A 322 37.79 15.82 23.81
C MET A 322 37.91 17.08 22.91
N PRO A 323 39.13 17.61 22.71
CA PRO A 323 39.35 18.81 21.90
C PRO A 323 39.40 18.50 20.40
N VAL A 324 38.37 17.86 19.87
CA VAL A 324 38.25 17.45 18.45
C VAL A 324 37.13 18.20 17.74
N LYS A 325 37.18 18.27 16.41
CA LYS A 325 36.10 18.88 15.60
C LYS A 325 34.97 17.88 15.31
N SER A 326 35.28 16.60 15.21
CA SER A 326 34.32 15.53 14.95
C SER A 326 34.46 14.43 15.99
N LEU A 327 33.37 14.09 16.67
CA LEU A 327 33.31 12.99 17.63
C LEU A 327 32.21 12.03 17.20
N ALA A 328 32.60 10.77 16.98
CA ALA A 328 31.70 9.70 16.60
C ALA A 328 31.83 8.53 17.58
N ILE A 329 30.72 8.09 18.18
CA ILE A 329 30.63 6.83 18.92
C ILE A 329 29.47 6.07 18.30
N ILE A 330 29.74 4.99 17.58
CA ILE A 330 28.77 4.34 16.68
C ILE A 330 28.63 2.86 17.04
N GLU A 331 27.44 2.28 16.87
CA GLU A 331 27.18 0.85 17.11
C GLU A 331 27.61 0.38 18.51
N THR A 332 27.57 1.28 19.49
CA THR A 332 28.08 1.07 20.85
C THR A 332 26.94 1.33 21.82
N SER A 333 26.54 0.34 22.63
CA SER A 333 25.34 0.41 23.47
C SER A 333 25.44 1.39 24.67
N ILE A 334 25.55 2.69 24.40
CA ILE A 334 25.48 3.78 25.39
C ILE A 334 24.05 4.36 25.51
N ILE A 335 23.54 4.41 26.73
CA ILE A 335 22.14 4.82 26.98
C ILE A 335 21.97 6.33 27.17
N HIS A 336 23.07 7.05 27.35
CA HIS A 336 23.11 8.48 27.65
C HIS A 336 24.43 9.10 27.15
N MET A 337 24.46 10.44 27.02
CA MET A 337 25.66 11.24 26.77
C MET A 337 25.51 12.56 27.54
N THR A 338 26.58 12.98 28.22
CA THR A 338 26.57 14.16 29.10
C THR A 338 26.73 15.47 28.33
N CYS A 339 26.45 16.60 28.98
CA CYS A 339 26.86 17.92 28.47
C CYS A 339 28.34 18.20 28.82
N PRO A 340 29.16 18.74 27.90
CA PRO A 340 30.51 19.21 28.20
C PRO A 340 30.53 20.19 29.38
N LYS A 341 31.63 20.20 30.13
CA LYS A 341 31.79 21.09 31.29
C LYS A 341 32.19 22.52 30.89
N SER A 342 32.72 22.68 29.69
CA SER A 342 33.11 23.96 29.09
C SER A 342 32.75 23.97 27.61
N GLN A 343 32.73 25.15 26.99
CA GLN A 343 32.44 25.29 25.56
C GLN A 343 33.24 24.30 24.71
N SER A 344 32.53 23.45 23.98
CA SER A 344 33.14 22.40 23.17
C SER A 344 33.56 22.92 21.79
N PRO A 345 34.74 22.49 21.27
CA PRO A 345 35.15 22.77 19.91
C PRO A 345 34.45 21.87 18.88
N ILE A 346 33.65 20.89 19.32
CA ILE A 346 33.02 19.90 18.45
C ILE A 346 32.00 20.57 17.53
N VAL A 347 32.12 20.24 16.24
CA VAL A 347 31.26 20.70 15.14
C VAL A 347 30.37 19.56 14.63
N LEU A 348 30.85 18.32 14.69
CA LEU A 348 30.14 17.13 14.21
C LEU A 348 30.02 16.11 15.35
N LEU A 349 28.79 15.71 15.66
CA LEU A 349 28.48 14.65 16.63
C LEU A 349 27.73 13.51 15.93
N ASP A 350 28.24 12.29 16.08
CA ASP A 350 27.57 11.09 15.60
C ASP A 350 27.44 10.05 16.71
N PHE A 351 26.19 9.72 17.07
CA PHE A 351 25.86 8.67 18.02
C PHE A 351 24.89 7.65 17.42
N SER A 352 25.17 7.19 16.20
CA SER A 352 24.31 6.24 15.51
C SER A 352 24.36 4.84 16.16
N TYR A 353 23.20 4.21 16.28
CA TYR A 353 23.02 2.85 16.80
C TYR A 353 23.56 2.64 18.23
N CYS A 354 23.33 3.62 19.11
CA CYS A 354 23.88 3.63 20.46
C CYS A 354 22.90 3.20 21.57
N ALA A 355 21.60 3.11 21.31
CA ALA A 355 20.54 2.92 22.32
C ALA A 355 20.30 4.12 23.26
N LEU A 356 20.64 5.34 22.81
CA LEU A 356 20.43 6.58 23.54
C LEU A 356 18.95 6.84 23.86
N SER A 357 18.71 7.49 25.00
CA SER A 357 17.38 7.89 25.49
C SER A 357 17.17 9.41 25.47
N ASP A 358 15.93 9.85 25.75
CA ASP A 358 15.54 11.28 25.81
C ASP A 358 16.30 12.13 26.86
N SER A 359 17.12 11.49 27.70
CA SER A 359 17.98 12.15 28.69
C SER A 359 19.25 12.75 28.11
N ILE A 360 19.56 12.50 26.82
CA ILE A 360 20.78 12.96 26.16
C ILE A 360 21.06 14.46 26.37
N PHE A 361 22.33 14.80 26.60
CA PHE A 361 22.86 16.14 26.86
C PHE A 361 22.30 16.85 28.10
N SER A 362 21.34 16.27 28.81
CA SER A 362 20.83 16.89 30.02
C SER A 362 21.68 16.57 31.22
N ARG A 363 21.73 17.50 32.16
CA ARG A 363 22.27 17.28 33.49
C ARG A 363 21.17 17.45 34.52
N VAL A 364 21.22 16.66 35.60
CA VAL A 364 20.33 16.83 36.75
C VAL A 364 21.10 17.59 37.83
N GLU A 365 20.66 18.80 38.16
CA GLU A 365 21.18 19.60 39.27
C GLU A 365 20.10 19.71 40.36
N GLY A 366 20.28 18.97 41.45
CA GLY A 366 19.26 18.85 42.50
C GLY A 366 17.99 18.18 41.96
N GLN A 367 16.89 18.95 41.87
CA GLN A 367 15.61 18.49 41.30
C GLN A 367 15.34 19.05 39.89
N GLN A 368 16.23 19.87 39.35
CA GLN A 368 16.04 20.52 38.05
C GLN A 368 16.88 19.84 36.96
N THR A 369 16.31 19.67 35.78
CA THR A 369 17.04 19.28 34.58
C THR A 369 17.55 20.52 33.89
N VAL A 370 18.87 20.62 33.73
CA VAL A 370 19.56 21.70 33.03
C VAL A 370 19.88 21.24 31.61
N GLU A 371 19.54 22.07 30.62
CA GLU A 371 19.83 21.81 29.21
C GLU A 371 21.26 22.20 28.85
N CYS A 372 21.81 21.58 27.80
CA CYS A 372 23.22 21.77 27.47
C CYS A 372 23.49 23.06 26.72
N GLU A 373 24.25 23.97 27.33
CA GLU A 373 24.67 25.24 26.70
C GLU A 373 26.03 25.12 26.00
N ASN A 374 26.89 24.18 26.40
CA ASN A 374 28.28 24.12 25.97
C ASN A 374 28.53 23.47 24.59
N LEU A 375 27.47 23.20 23.82
CA LEU A 375 27.52 22.59 22.48
C LEU A 375 27.10 23.57 21.37
N GLU A 376 27.26 24.88 21.56
CA GLU A 376 26.77 25.89 20.60
C GLU A 376 27.39 25.77 19.19
N ASN A 377 28.57 25.18 19.07
CA ASN A 377 29.35 25.06 17.83
C ASN A 377 28.93 23.87 16.93
N VAL A 378 28.11 22.95 17.45
CA VAL A 378 27.69 21.76 16.71
C VAL A 378 26.87 22.17 15.50
N ARG A 379 27.29 21.76 14.30
CA ARG A 379 26.61 21.99 13.02
C ARG A 379 25.86 20.77 12.51
N LYS A 380 26.34 19.56 12.82
CA LYS A 380 25.70 18.30 12.47
C LYS A 380 25.59 17.41 13.68
N LEU A 381 24.37 16.93 13.93
CA LEU A 381 24.07 15.96 14.98
C LEU A 381 23.33 14.76 14.37
N THR A 382 23.95 13.58 14.46
CA THR A 382 23.41 12.32 13.96
C THR A 382 23.05 11.43 15.16
N LEU A 383 21.77 11.07 15.31
CA LEU A 383 21.25 10.20 16.38
C LEU A 383 20.44 9.04 15.82
N VAL A 384 20.86 8.49 14.68
CA VAL A 384 20.15 7.43 13.95
C VAL A 384 20.08 6.14 14.75
N GLY A 385 18.96 5.43 14.72
CA GLY A 385 18.91 4.06 15.26
C GLY A 385 19.00 3.98 16.79
N ASN A 386 18.44 4.95 17.51
CA ASN A 386 18.46 5.02 18.97
C ASN A 386 17.07 4.70 19.59
N ASN A 387 16.94 4.87 20.91
CA ASN A 387 15.71 4.63 21.68
C ASN A 387 15.05 5.96 22.10
N LEU A 388 15.07 6.95 21.21
CA LEU A 388 14.46 8.25 21.45
C LEU A 388 12.95 8.16 21.22
N LYS A 389 12.16 8.76 22.12
CA LYS A 389 10.70 8.60 22.16
C LYS A 389 9.94 9.91 22.07
N LYS A 390 10.42 10.99 22.70
CA LYS A 390 9.68 12.26 22.79
C LYS A 390 10.37 13.36 22.01
N LEU A 391 9.81 13.70 20.84
CA LEU A 391 10.35 14.77 20.00
C LEU A 391 10.35 16.14 20.72
N LEU A 392 9.29 16.43 21.49
CA LEU A 392 9.22 17.65 22.29
C LEU A 392 10.39 17.77 23.28
N MET A 393 10.76 16.67 23.95
CA MET A 393 11.91 16.67 24.86
C MET A 393 13.21 16.89 24.11
N LEU A 394 13.40 16.22 22.96
CA LEU A 394 14.59 16.41 22.14
C LEU A 394 14.76 17.84 21.66
N SER A 395 13.67 18.54 21.28
CA SER A 395 13.76 19.95 20.88
C SER A 395 14.43 20.78 21.98
N LYS A 396 14.02 20.58 23.24
CA LYS A 396 14.62 21.24 24.41
C LYS A 396 16.09 20.85 24.63
N ARG A 397 16.45 19.57 24.44
CA ARG A 397 17.84 19.09 24.61
C ARG A 397 18.83 19.79 23.68
N VAL A 398 18.39 20.19 22.49
CA VAL A 398 19.25 20.80 21.46
C VAL A 398 19.04 22.31 21.30
N GLN A 399 18.19 22.95 22.12
CA GLN A 399 17.76 24.34 21.93
C GLN A 399 18.91 25.36 21.91
N HIS A 400 20.02 25.09 22.61
CA HIS A 400 21.18 25.98 22.68
C HIS A 400 22.26 25.66 21.63
N MET A 401 22.07 24.65 20.77
CA MET A 401 22.98 24.34 19.66
C MET A 401 22.76 25.33 18.50
N LYS A 402 23.12 26.60 18.72
CA LYS A 402 22.83 27.73 17.81
C LYS A 402 23.40 27.55 16.39
N SER A 403 24.49 26.79 16.24
CA SER A 403 25.11 26.51 14.93
C SER A 403 24.52 25.29 14.22
N LEU A 404 23.55 24.58 14.81
CA LEU A 404 23.04 23.32 14.29
C LEU A 404 22.29 23.55 12.98
N GLN A 405 22.78 22.92 11.91
CA GLN A 405 22.24 22.99 10.56
C GLN A 405 21.63 21.66 10.12
N HIS A 406 22.26 20.55 10.49
CA HIS A 406 21.87 19.21 10.07
C HIS A 406 21.53 18.36 11.29
N LEU A 407 20.30 17.85 11.35
CA LEU A 407 19.83 17.00 12.43
C LEU A 407 19.22 15.73 11.86
N ASP A 408 19.82 14.59 12.17
CA ASP A 408 19.31 13.27 11.79
C ASP A 408 18.82 12.50 13.02
N LEU A 409 17.52 12.24 13.05
CA LEU A 409 16.81 11.51 14.10
C LEU A 409 16.16 10.23 13.54
N SER A 410 16.60 9.75 12.38
CA SER A 410 15.97 8.59 11.72
C SER A 410 16.07 7.30 12.53
N LEU A 411 15.21 6.34 12.22
CA LEU A 411 15.20 5.00 12.84
C LEU A 411 15.10 5.04 14.39
N ASN A 412 14.30 5.95 14.92
CA ASN A 412 13.96 6.01 16.34
C ASN A 412 12.48 5.62 16.55
N SER A 413 11.91 5.85 17.73
CA SER A 413 10.49 5.63 18.02
C SER A 413 9.82 6.93 18.47
N LEU A 414 10.12 8.02 17.76
CA LEU A 414 9.67 9.36 18.14
C LEU A 414 8.16 9.55 17.94
N VAL A 415 7.52 10.07 18.98
CA VAL A 415 6.12 10.46 19.00
C VAL A 415 6.01 11.93 19.41
N TYR A 416 5.04 12.62 18.84
CA TYR A 416 4.61 13.95 19.25
C TYR A 416 3.09 13.99 19.34
N ASP A 417 2.58 14.30 20.53
CA ASP A 417 1.15 14.27 20.88
C ASP A 417 0.38 15.53 20.42
N GLY A 418 1.08 16.53 19.87
CA GLY A 418 0.46 17.79 19.46
C GLY A 418 0.28 18.80 20.59
N VAL A 419 0.79 18.52 21.80
CA VAL A 419 0.67 19.36 23.00
C VAL A 419 2.02 19.98 23.34
N GLY A 420 2.01 21.30 23.59
CA GLY A 420 3.21 22.05 23.92
C GLY A 420 4.00 22.50 22.68
N GLU A 421 4.75 23.58 22.85
CA GLU A 421 5.56 24.19 21.79
C GLU A 421 6.96 23.59 21.77
N CYS A 422 7.42 23.18 20.59
CA CYS A 422 8.77 22.69 20.39
C CYS A 422 9.74 23.86 20.21
N VAL A 423 10.87 23.78 20.90
CA VAL A 423 11.87 24.85 20.92
C VAL A 423 13.10 24.34 20.19
N TRP A 424 13.25 24.72 18.92
CA TRP A 424 14.39 24.32 18.09
C TRP A 424 15.40 25.45 17.96
N PRO A 425 16.70 25.13 17.77
CA PRO A 425 17.68 26.14 17.39
C PRO A 425 17.33 26.74 16.01
N PRO A 426 17.65 28.03 15.78
CA PRO A 426 17.10 28.79 14.66
C PRO A 426 17.65 28.38 13.28
N ASN A 427 18.82 27.73 13.23
CA ASN A 427 19.59 27.52 12.01
C ASN A 427 19.46 26.11 11.40
N ILE A 428 18.51 25.28 11.87
CA ILE A 428 18.32 23.94 11.30
C ILE A 428 17.76 24.07 9.88
N THR A 429 18.59 23.76 8.89
CA THR A 429 18.22 23.74 7.47
C THR A 429 17.81 22.35 7.01
N ASN A 430 18.46 21.29 7.52
CA ASN A 430 18.18 19.92 7.14
C ASN A 430 17.75 19.09 8.36
N MET A 431 16.56 18.50 8.27
CA MET A 431 16.01 17.65 9.32
C MET A 431 15.54 16.31 8.74
N THR A 432 16.13 15.21 9.23
CA THR A 432 15.74 13.85 8.88
C THR A 432 15.02 13.19 10.06
N LEU A 433 13.78 12.78 9.83
CA LEU A 433 12.88 12.16 10.81
C LEU A 433 12.32 10.83 10.28
N SER A 434 12.99 10.21 9.31
CA SER A 434 12.50 9.01 8.65
C SER A 434 12.41 7.82 9.62
N SER A 435 11.41 6.95 9.42
CA SER A 435 11.23 5.72 10.21
C SER A 435 11.07 5.95 11.73
N ASN A 436 10.17 6.83 12.16
CA ASN A 436 9.92 7.15 13.58
C ASN A 436 8.51 6.81 14.10
N GLY A 437 7.56 6.55 13.20
CA GLY A 437 6.15 6.35 13.57
C GLY A 437 5.37 7.65 13.77
N LEU A 438 5.87 8.78 13.25
CA LEU A 438 5.26 10.10 13.40
C LEU A 438 3.92 10.22 12.66
N THR A 439 2.98 10.93 13.27
CA THR A 439 1.65 11.25 12.73
C THR A 439 1.56 12.70 12.25
N ASP A 440 0.39 13.12 11.77
CA ASP A 440 0.10 14.45 11.23
C ASP A 440 0.41 15.62 12.20
N SER A 441 0.44 15.34 13.51
CA SER A 441 0.80 16.30 14.57
C SER A 441 2.22 16.87 14.41
N ILE A 442 3.13 16.16 13.73
CA ILE A 442 4.53 16.54 13.57
C ILE A 442 4.70 17.96 13.03
N PHE A 443 3.83 18.40 12.11
CA PHE A 443 3.95 19.71 11.47
C PHE A 443 3.75 20.90 12.43
N LYS A 444 3.34 20.67 13.68
CA LYS A 444 3.32 21.70 14.75
C LYS A 444 4.64 21.80 15.53
N CYS A 445 5.55 20.85 15.35
CA CYS A 445 6.80 20.68 16.11
C CYS A 445 8.03 20.69 15.20
N LEU A 446 8.00 21.41 14.07
CA LEU A 446 9.12 21.52 13.14
C LEU A 446 9.86 22.87 13.29
N PRO A 447 11.17 22.93 13.01
CA PRO A 447 11.90 24.19 12.98
C PRO A 447 11.42 25.07 11.80
N LYS A 448 11.31 26.38 12.02
CA LYS A 448 10.85 27.32 10.97
C LYS A 448 11.84 27.50 9.82
N GLY A 449 13.14 27.34 10.10
CA GLY A 449 14.23 27.53 9.13
C GLY A 449 14.50 26.34 8.21
N THR A 450 13.74 25.24 8.32
CA THR A 450 14.02 24.00 7.60
C THR A 450 13.81 24.17 6.08
N GLU A 451 14.85 23.81 5.32
CA GLU A 451 14.92 23.83 3.87
C GLU A 451 14.66 22.44 3.26
N THR A 452 15.15 21.38 3.92
CA THR A 452 14.94 19.99 3.51
C THR A 452 14.40 19.18 4.68
N LEU A 453 13.27 18.52 4.47
CA LEU A 453 12.60 17.72 5.49
C LEU A 453 12.33 16.31 4.98
N ASP A 454 12.91 15.32 5.66
CA ASP A 454 12.65 13.91 5.38
C ASP A 454 11.76 13.27 6.45
N LEU A 455 10.53 12.91 6.06
CA LEU A 455 9.53 12.22 6.87
C LEU A 455 9.20 10.85 6.27
N GLN A 456 10.10 10.26 5.47
CA GLN A 456 9.89 8.94 4.88
C GLN A 456 9.57 7.86 5.91
N ASN A 457 8.72 6.90 5.54
CA ASN A 457 8.41 5.72 6.35
C ASN A 457 7.84 6.08 7.74
N ASN A 458 6.86 6.98 7.76
CA ASN A 458 6.12 7.37 8.96
C ASN A 458 4.62 7.03 8.82
N GLN A 459 3.77 7.62 9.66
CA GLN A 459 2.33 7.37 9.68
C GLN A 459 1.52 8.62 9.29
N VAL A 460 2.12 9.54 8.53
CA VAL A 460 1.46 10.76 8.07
C VAL A 460 0.36 10.39 7.07
N SER A 461 -0.86 10.85 7.33
CA SER A 461 -2.05 10.60 6.52
C SER A 461 -2.56 11.86 5.82
N VAL A 462 -2.34 13.03 6.42
CA VAL A 462 -2.78 14.34 5.92
C VAL A 462 -1.76 15.40 6.31
N ILE A 463 -1.47 16.33 5.40
CA ILE A 463 -0.76 17.56 5.72
C ILE A 463 -1.80 18.61 6.14
N PRO A 464 -1.85 19.05 7.42
CA PRO A 464 -2.86 19.99 7.88
C PRO A 464 -2.76 21.36 7.17
N SER A 465 -3.90 22.05 6.99
CA SER A 465 -3.91 23.39 6.37
C SER A 465 -3.44 24.50 7.32
N SER A 466 -3.50 24.27 8.64
CA SER A 466 -3.13 25.22 9.70
C SER A 466 -1.69 25.03 10.21
N ILE A 467 -0.74 24.79 9.30
CA ILE A 467 0.68 24.60 9.64
C ILE A 467 1.35 25.95 9.92
N PHE A 468 2.32 25.96 10.84
CA PHE A 468 3.27 27.07 10.95
C PHE A 468 3.99 27.23 9.63
N LYS A 469 3.82 28.37 8.97
CA LYS A 469 4.41 28.64 7.66
C LYS A 469 5.93 28.34 7.68
N LEU A 470 6.34 27.30 6.93
CA LEU A 470 7.72 26.90 6.72
C LEU A 470 8.22 27.62 5.46
N ASP A 471 8.58 28.89 5.64
CA ASP A 471 8.86 29.81 4.52
C ASP A 471 10.07 29.40 3.67
N ASN A 472 10.97 28.59 4.23
CA ASN A 472 12.22 28.18 3.58
C ASN A 472 12.18 26.74 3.01
N LEU A 473 11.10 25.99 3.21
CA LEU A 473 11.05 24.58 2.85
C LEU A 473 11.04 24.40 1.32
N SER A 474 12.09 23.75 0.80
CA SER A 474 12.36 23.56 -0.62
C SER A 474 12.17 22.11 -1.08
N SER A 475 12.48 21.13 -0.23
CA SER A 475 12.30 19.69 -0.49
C SER A 475 11.59 19.02 0.68
N LEU A 476 10.55 18.24 0.36
CA LEU A 476 9.75 17.48 1.32
C LEU A 476 9.63 16.03 0.87
N ASN A 477 10.26 15.12 1.62
CA ASN A 477 10.13 13.69 1.42
C ASN A 477 9.08 13.09 2.35
N LEU A 478 8.00 12.56 1.77
CA LEU A 478 6.90 11.87 2.44
C LEU A 478 6.68 10.46 1.86
N ASN A 479 7.72 9.87 1.28
CA ASN A 479 7.68 8.50 0.76
C ASN A 479 7.26 7.51 1.85
N ALA A 480 6.61 6.41 1.47
CA ALA A 480 6.20 5.34 2.39
C ALA A 480 5.37 5.85 3.60
N ASN A 481 4.39 6.72 3.36
CA ASN A 481 3.44 7.18 4.37
C ASN A 481 2.02 6.68 4.03
N ARG A 482 0.99 7.30 4.62
CA ARG A 482 -0.43 6.92 4.46
C ARG A 482 -1.26 8.02 3.79
N LEU A 483 -0.63 8.89 2.99
CA LEU A 483 -1.35 9.98 2.33
C LEU A 483 -2.38 9.44 1.32
N ARG A 484 -3.58 10.00 1.36
CA ARG A 484 -4.71 9.62 0.48
C ARG A 484 -4.95 10.58 -0.67
N ASP A 485 -4.41 11.80 -0.59
CA ASP A 485 -4.49 12.80 -1.65
C ASP A 485 -3.27 13.74 -1.60
N LEU A 486 -3.08 14.53 -2.67
CA LEU A 486 -2.03 15.54 -2.76
C LEU A 486 -2.26 16.66 -1.72
N PRO A 487 -1.18 17.25 -1.17
CA PRO A 487 -1.30 18.36 -0.23
C PRO A 487 -1.46 19.71 -0.92
N VAL A 488 -1.80 20.73 -0.12
CA VAL A 488 -1.83 22.14 -0.53
C VAL A 488 -0.56 22.82 0.00
N CYS A 489 0.11 23.63 -0.81
CA CYS A 489 1.40 24.25 -0.49
C CYS A 489 1.35 25.60 0.24
N ASN A 490 0.20 25.99 0.79
CA ASN A 490 0.06 27.28 1.48
C ASN A 490 1.03 27.45 2.66
N GLY A 491 1.36 26.34 3.34
CA GLY A 491 2.31 26.31 4.46
C GLY A 491 3.78 26.26 4.04
N PHE A 492 4.08 26.05 2.75
CA PHE A 492 5.43 25.85 2.21
C PHE A 492 5.52 26.51 0.81
N PRO A 493 5.52 27.86 0.76
CA PRO A 493 5.28 28.63 -0.46
C PRO A 493 6.38 28.52 -1.52
N ILE A 494 7.58 28.02 -1.15
CA ILE A 494 8.71 27.90 -2.07
C ILE A 494 9.10 26.46 -2.41
N LEU A 495 8.26 25.48 -2.05
CA LEU A 495 8.56 24.07 -2.26
C LEU A 495 8.82 23.76 -3.74
N THR A 496 9.96 23.14 -4.00
CA THR A 496 10.43 22.75 -5.33
C THR A 496 10.35 21.25 -5.59
N GLU A 497 10.46 20.44 -4.55
CA GLU A 497 10.46 18.98 -4.64
C GLU A 497 9.50 18.37 -3.61
N LEU A 498 8.63 17.47 -4.08
CA LEU A 498 7.67 16.74 -3.25
C LEU A 498 7.72 15.25 -3.59
N LEU A 499 8.12 14.41 -2.63
CA LEU A 499 8.22 12.97 -2.83
C LEU A 499 7.10 12.27 -2.06
N LEU A 500 6.25 11.52 -2.77
CA LEU A 500 5.06 10.82 -2.28
C LEU A 500 5.01 9.35 -2.75
N LYS A 501 6.16 8.77 -3.10
CA LYS A 501 6.28 7.36 -3.51
C LYS A 501 5.72 6.43 -2.44
N SER A 502 5.03 5.37 -2.85
CA SER A 502 4.52 4.32 -1.95
C SER A 502 3.60 4.85 -0.84
N ASN A 503 2.61 5.67 -1.21
CA ASN A 503 1.55 6.14 -0.32
C ASN A 503 0.22 5.41 -0.60
N SER A 504 -0.91 5.98 -0.16
CA SER A 504 -2.26 5.45 -0.39
C SER A 504 -3.07 6.33 -1.36
N LEU A 505 -2.41 6.86 -2.40
CA LEU A 505 -3.03 7.75 -3.37
C LEU A 505 -3.81 6.96 -4.44
N HIS A 506 -5.14 7.03 -4.39
CA HIS A 506 -6.01 6.33 -5.35
C HIS A 506 -6.32 7.17 -6.59
N ALA A 507 -6.71 8.45 -6.41
CA ALA A 507 -7.00 9.38 -7.49
C ALA A 507 -6.55 10.79 -7.06
N PRO A 508 -5.27 11.16 -7.31
CA PRO A 508 -4.70 12.43 -6.85
C PRO A 508 -5.39 13.65 -7.44
N SER A 509 -5.86 14.57 -6.58
CA SER A 509 -6.53 15.82 -6.98
C SER A 509 -5.52 16.87 -7.46
N VAL A 510 -5.27 16.93 -8.77
CA VAL A 510 -4.28 17.84 -9.38
C VAL A 510 -4.51 19.32 -9.05
N ASN A 511 -5.77 19.74 -8.88
CA ASN A 511 -6.12 21.13 -8.55
C ASN A 511 -5.48 21.62 -7.24
N LYS A 512 -5.15 20.72 -6.31
CA LYS A 512 -4.46 21.09 -5.06
C LYS A 512 -3.03 21.61 -5.31
N LEU A 513 -2.40 21.17 -6.40
CA LEU A 513 -1.08 21.62 -6.82
C LEU A 513 -1.08 23.06 -7.36
N GLU A 514 -2.23 23.67 -7.62
CA GLU A 514 -2.32 25.08 -8.04
C GLU A 514 -1.74 26.03 -6.98
N SER A 515 -1.81 25.63 -5.70
CA SER A 515 -1.16 26.35 -4.60
C SER A 515 0.37 26.23 -4.59
N CYS A 516 0.93 25.27 -5.32
CA CYS A 516 2.34 24.88 -5.31
C CYS A 516 3.12 25.55 -6.45
N LEU A 517 3.15 26.90 -6.45
CA LEU A 517 3.63 27.72 -7.57
C LEU A 517 5.08 27.47 -7.99
N LYS A 518 5.94 26.97 -7.10
CA LYS A 518 7.37 26.73 -7.37
C LYS A 518 7.73 25.24 -7.53
N LEU A 519 6.74 24.35 -7.48
CA LEU A 519 6.99 22.91 -7.54
C LEU A 519 7.53 22.52 -8.92
N LYS A 520 8.68 21.86 -8.93
CA LYS A 520 9.37 21.39 -10.14
C LYS A 520 9.36 19.87 -10.21
N THR A 521 9.57 19.19 -9.09
CA THR A 521 9.74 17.75 -9.03
C THR A 521 8.66 17.13 -8.17
N LEU A 522 7.97 16.12 -8.69
CA LEU A 522 6.95 15.36 -7.98
C LEU A 522 7.15 13.87 -8.20
N ASP A 523 7.26 13.09 -7.13
CA ASP A 523 7.24 11.63 -7.21
C ASP A 523 5.94 11.09 -6.62
N VAL A 524 5.12 10.40 -7.42
CA VAL A 524 3.89 9.74 -6.97
C VAL A 524 3.91 8.24 -7.31
N SER A 525 5.09 7.69 -7.61
CA SER A 525 5.26 6.31 -8.03
C SER A 525 4.79 5.30 -6.97
N TYR A 526 4.49 4.07 -7.39
CA TYR A 526 4.09 2.97 -6.49
C TYR A 526 2.89 3.28 -5.58
N ASN A 527 1.89 4.01 -6.08
CA ASN A 527 0.64 4.28 -5.37
C ASN A 527 -0.53 3.44 -5.91
N PRO A 528 -1.57 3.16 -5.09
CA PRO A 528 -2.68 2.27 -5.47
C PRO A 528 -3.72 2.95 -6.38
N PHE A 529 -3.31 3.31 -7.60
CA PHE A 529 -4.14 4.08 -8.51
C PHE A 529 -5.44 3.36 -8.89
N THR A 530 -6.54 4.10 -8.78
CA THR A 530 -7.90 3.67 -9.11
C THR A 530 -8.30 4.35 -10.42
N CYS A 531 -8.21 3.61 -11.51
CA CYS A 531 -8.28 4.07 -12.89
C CYS A 531 -9.73 4.25 -13.35
N THR A 532 -10.36 5.22 -12.72
CA THR A 532 -11.69 5.73 -13.02
C THR A 532 -11.58 7.17 -13.49
N CYS A 533 -12.70 7.79 -13.86
CA CYS A 533 -12.76 9.16 -14.33
C CYS A 533 -12.09 10.20 -13.43
N ALA A 534 -12.03 9.95 -12.12
CA ALA A 534 -11.33 10.82 -11.16
C ALA A 534 -9.81 10.91 -11.41
N LEU A 535 -9.19 9.91 -12.03
CA LEU A 535 -7.74 9.88 -12.31
C LEU A 535 -7.37 10.57 -13.63
N SER A 536 -8.35 10.89 -14.49
CA SER A 536 -8.13 11.44 -15.83
C SER A 536 -7.27 12.71 -15.84
N SER A 537 -7.50 13.62 -14.90
CA SER A 537 -6.70 14.85 -14.75
C SER A 537 -5.25 14.54 -14.39
N PHE A 538 -4.99 13.53 -13.56
CA PHE A 538 -3.65 13.13 -13.17
C PHE A 538 -2.88 12.46 -14.33
N ILE A 539 -3.54 11.59 -15.11
CA ILE A 539 -2.96 11.01 -16.33
C ILE A 539 -2.57 12.13 -17.31
N SER A 540 -3.43 13.15 -17.46
CA SER A 540 -3.13 14.31 -18.31
C SER A 540 -1.88 15.08 -17.86
N LEU A 541 -1.62 15.16 -16.55
CA LEU A 541 -0.40 15.76 -15.99
C LEU A 541 0.83 14.92 -16.35
N GLY A 542 0.76 13.59 -16.21
CA GLY A 542 1.81 12.66 -16.64
C GLY A 542 2.20 12.81 -18.11
N ILE A 543 1.21 12.83 -19.00
CA ILE A 543 1.43 13.00 -20.44
C ILE A 543 2.03 14.38 -20.77
N LYS A 544 1.64 15.44 -20.04
CA LYS A 544 2.24 16.78 -20.20
C LYS A 544 3.71 16.79 -19.74
N SER A 545 4.00 16.16 -18.61
CA SER A 545 5.35 16.07 -18.04
C SER A 545 6.37 15.46 -19.01
N GLU A 546 5.99 14.40 -19.73
CA GLU A 546 6.85 13.74 -20.73
C GLU A 546 7.19 14.64 -21.93
N LYS A 547 6.31 15.57 -22.31
CA LYS A 547 6.46 16.38 -23.53
C LYS A 547 7.53 17.48 -23.43
N LYS A 548 8.26 17.60 -22.30
CA LYS A 548 9.46 18.43 -22.05
C LYS A 548 9.53 19.75 -22.84
N LYS A 549 8.43 20.50 -22.91
CA LYS A 549 8.35 21.73 -23.73
C LYS A 549 8.37 23.03 -22.94
N SER A 550 8.39 23.01 -21.61
CA SER A 550 8.49 24.24 -20.82
C SER A 550 9.29 24.07 -19.52
N GLN A 551 10.00 25.13 -19.11
CA GLN A 551 10.73 25.24 -17.83
C GLN A 551 9.82 25.45 -16.60
N THR A 552 8.49 25.41 -16.81
CA THR A 552 7.46 25.78 -15.83
C THR A 552 6.51 24.61 -15.48
N GLU A 553 6.74 23.43 -16.05
CA GLU A 553 5.89 22.26 -15.84
C GLU A 553 6.52 21.29 -14.82
N ILE A 554 5.67 20.64 -14.03
CA ILE A 554 6.07 19.66 -13.01
C ILE A 554 6.63 18.40 -13.68
N GLU A 555 7.85 18.03 -13.33
CA GLU A 555 8.50 16.77 -13.68
C GLU A 555 8.01 15.65 -12.75
N LEU A 556 7.39 14.63 -13.33
CA LEU A 556 6.96 13.42 -12.62
C LEU A 556 8.07 12.38 -12.65
N LEU A 557 8.69 12.11 -11.50
CA LEU A 557 9.73 11.09 -11.39
C LEU A 557 9.17 9.70 -11.68
N SER A 558 9.98 8.85 -12.33
CA SER A 558 9.64 7.47 -12.74
C SER A 558 8.45 7.31 -13.70
N TRP A 559 7.90 8.40 -14.27
CA TRP A 559 6.82 8.29 -15.25
C TRP A 559 7.34 7.74 -16.59
N PRO A 560 6.65 6.80 -17.25
CA PRO A 560 5.41 6.11 -16.85
C PRO A 560 5.64 4.75 -16.14
N LEU A 561 6.89 4.30 -16.00
CA LEU A 561 7.24 2.92 -15.64
C LEU A 561 6.67 2.46 -14.29
N ASP A 562 6.70 3.32 -13.26
CA ASP A 562 6.28 2.96 -11.90
C ASP A 562 4.84 3.39 -11.56
N TYR A 563 4.00 3.60 -12.60
CA TYR A 563 2.63 4.10 -12.49
C TYR A 563 1.66 3.11 -13.14
N TYR A 564 1.02 2.28 -12.32
CA TYR A 564 0.10 1.22 -12.77
C TYR A 564 -1.24 1.26 -12.05
N CYS A 565 -2.28 0.74 -12.69
CA CYS A 565 -3.59 0.62 -12.08
C CYS A 565 -3.70 -0.60 -11.16
N ILE A 566 -4.35 -0.43 -10.02
CA ILE A 566 -4.74 -1.56 -9.15
C ILE A 566 -6.21 -1.93 -9.37
N TYR A 567 -7.04 -0.93 -9.68
CA TYR A 567 -8.47 -1.08 -9.91
C TYR A 567 -8.90 -0.20 -11.10
N PRO A 568 -9.90 -0.60 -11.90
CA PRO A 568 -10.65 -1.87 -11.87
C PRO A 568 -9.83 -3.07 -12.37
N GLU A 569 -10.24 -4.29 -11.99
CA GLU A 569 -9.56 -5.56 -12.33
C GLU A 569 -9.26 -5.71 -13.83
N VAL A 570 -10.11 -5.17 -14.71
CA VAL A 570 -9.97 -5.24 -16.17
C VAL A 570 -8.68 -4.58 -16.68
N VAL A 571 -8.19 -3.56 -15.98
CA VAL A 571 -6.98 -2.79 -16.35
C VAL A 571 -5.90 -2.88 -15.28
N ARG A 572 -5.96 -3.88 -14.39
CA ARG A 572 -4.92 -4.06 -13.35
C ARG A 572 -3.54 -4.26 -13.98
N ASP A 573 -2.52 -3.70 -13.34
CA ASP A 573 -1.10 -3.75 -13.73
C ASP A 573 -0.78 -3.13 -15.10
N THR A 574 -1.75 -2.46 -15.73
CA THR A 574 -1.50 -1.67 -16.94
C THR A 574 -0.95 -0.28 -16.57
N THR A 575 -0.04 0.24 -17.40
CA THR A 575 0.56 1.56 -17.14
C THR A 575 -0.46 2.66 -17.34
N LEU A 576 -0.40 3.71 -16.51
CA LEU A 576 -1.37 4.82 -16.58
C LEU A 576 -1.36 5.56 -17.93
N LYS A 577 -0.24 5.52 -18.65
CA LYS A 577 -0.10 6.17 -19.96
C LYS A 577 -0.91 5.47 -21.05
N ASP A 578 -1.07 4.16 -20.95
CA ASP A 578 -1.67 3.33 -22.02
C ASP A 578 -3.22 3.27 -21.93
N ILE A 579 -3.81 3.89 -20.91
CA ILE A 579 -5.24 3.78 -20.61
C ILE A 579 -6.01 4.93 -21.23
N SER A 580 -7.08 4.58 -21.94
CA SER A 580 -8.09 5.51 -22.44
C SER A 580 -9.38 5.37 -21.65
N ILE A 581 -9.69 6.36 -20.81
CA ILE A 581 -10.94 6.41 -20.04
C ILE A 581 -12.02 7.07 -20.93
N PRO A 582 -13.13 6.40 -21.26
CA PRO A 582 -14.15 6.97 -22.14
C PRO A 582 -14.85 8.19 -21.51
N GLU A 583 -14.92 9.31 -22.23
CA GLU A 583 -15.57 10.55 -21.75
C GLU A 583 -17.05 10.35 -21.37
N VAL A 584 -17.74 9.42 -22.04
CA VAL A 584 -19.14 9.06 -21.75
C VAL A 584 -19.31 8.50 -20.33
N SER A 585 -18.28 7.83 -19.79
CA SER A 585 -18.29 7.33 -18.40
C SER A 585 -18.01 8.43 -17.38
N CYS A 586 -17.38 9.52 -17.80
CA CYS A 586 -16.95 10.61 -16.92
C CYS A 586 -17.96 11.76 -16.84
N ASN A 587 -18.87 11.83 -17.80
CA ASN A 587 -19.88 12.86 -17.86
C ASN A 587 -21.27 12.26 -17.56
N VAL A 588 -21.79 12.58 -16.37
CA VAL A 588 -23.10 12.13 -15.89
C VAL A 588 -24.22 12.48 -16.88
N PHE A 589 -24.13 13.62 -17.58
CA PHE A 589 -25.13 14.03 -18.56
C PHE A 589 -25.11 13.15 -19.82
N LEU A 590 -23.91 12.82 -20.34
CA LEU A 590 -23.77 11.91 -21.49
C LEU A 590 -24.23 10.50 -21.13
N LEU A 591 -23.87 10.01 -19.94
CA LEU A 591 -24.33 8.72 -19.42
C LEU A 591 -25.86 8.69 -19.27
N ALA A 592 -26.45 9.73 -18.69
CA ALA A 592 -27.89 9.86 -18.53
C ALA A 592 -28.59 9.91 -19.89
N ALA A 593 -28.09 10.69 -20.85
CA ALA A 593 -28.64 10.75 -22.20
C ALA A 593 -28.61 9.39 -22.91
N ALA A 594 -27.50 8.64 -22.78
CA ALA A 594 -27.38 7.30 -23.36
C ALA A 594 -28.39 6.29 -22.79
N ILE A 595 -28.84 6.47 -21.54
CA ILE A 595 -29.82 5.58 -20.88
C ILE A 595 -31.27 6.07 -21.09
N LEU A 596 -31.53 7.37 -20.94
CA LEU A 596 -32.88 7.95 -21.02
C LEU A 596 -33.42 7.97 -22.44
N CYS A 597 -32.62 8.29 -23.45
CA CYS A 597 -33.10 8.39 -24.82
C CYS A 597 -33.69 7.05 -25.34
N PRO A 598 -33.02 5.89 -25.18
CA PRO A 598 -33.61 4.59 -25.54
C PRO A 598 -34.84 4.22 -24.72
N ALA A 599 -34.86 4.53 -23.42
CA ALA A 599 -35.98 4.22 -22.55
C ALA A 599 -37.24 5.00 -22.93
N VAL A 600 -37.10 6.29 -23.26
CA VAL A 600 -38.21 7.13 -23.74
C VAL A 600 -38.75 6.60 -25.07
N VAL A 601 -37.87 6.21 -26.01
CA VAL A 601 -38.28 5.60 -27.28
C VAL A 601 -39.10 4.33 -27.05
N MET A 602 -38.66 3.46 -26.13
CA MET A 602 -39.40 2.25 -25.75
C MET A 602 -40.76 2.52 -25.10
N ILE A 603 -40.88 3.57 -24.29
CA ILE A 603 -42.17 3.94 -23.69
C ILE A 603 -43.13 4.45 -24.76
N VAL A 604 -42.67 5.29 -25.68
CA VAL A 604 -43.49 5.84 -26.76
C VAL A 604 -44.01 4.73 -27.69
N THR A 605 -43.19 3.73 -28.01
CA THR A 605 -43.62 2.59 -28.84
C THR A 605 -44.66 1.73 -28.13
N VAL A 606 -44.54 1.51 -26.81
CA VAL A 606 -45.53 0.76 -26.02
C VAL A 606 -46.86 1.53 -25.94
N VAL A 607 -46.83 2.83 -25.66
CA VAL A 607 -48.05 3.66 -25.54
C VAL A 607 -48.81 3.72 -26.87
N THR A 608 -48.11 3.88 -27.99
CA THR A 608 -48.74 3.88 -29.32
C THR A 608 -49.36 2.53 -29.66
N LEU A 609 -48.74 1.42 -29.28
CA LEU A 609 -49.30 0.08 -29.43
C LEU A 609 -50.56 -0.12 -28.57
N CYS A 610 -50.57 0.35 -27.32
CA CYS A 610 -51.71 0.27 -26.41
C CYS A 610 -52.92 1.07 -26.92
N HIS A 611 -52.71 2.23 -27.53
CA HIS A 611 -53.79 3.02 -28.14
C HIS A 611 -54.36 2.37 -29.41
N ARG A 612 -53.53 1.68 -30.21
CA ARG A 612 -53.99 0.99 -31.43
C ARG A 612 -54.86 -0.25 -31.15
N LEU A 613 -54.79 -0.81 -29.95
CA LEU A 613 -55.46 -2.06 -29.56
C LEU A 613 -56.73 -1.86 -28.69
N ASP A 614 -57.27 -0.63 -28.59
CA ASP A 614 -58.52 -0.29 -27.88
C ASP A 614 -58.64 -0.81 -26.43
N VAL A 615 -57.51 -1.03 -25.76
CA VAL A 615 -57.41 -1.53 -24.38
C VAL A 615 -58.26 -0.73 -23.36
N PRO A 616 -58.41 0.62 -23.45
CA PRO A 616 -59.23 1.38 -22.52
C PRO A 616 -60.72 1.00 -22.50
N TRP A 617 -61.30 0.59 -23.64
CA TRP A 617 -62.70 0.18 -23.73
C TRP A 617 -62.94 -1.16 -23.02
N TYR A 618 -62.03 -2.12 -23.21
CA TYR A 618 -62.10 -3.43 -22.57
C TYR A 618 -61.94 -3.33 -21.03
N MET A 619 -61.02 -2.47 -20.55
CA MET A 619 -60.84 -2.24 -19.12
C MET A 619 -62.08 -1.60 -18.46
N GLY A 620 -62.76 -0.68 -19.16
CA GLY A 620 -64.00 -0.06 -18.68
C GLY A 620 -65.14 -1.06 -18.47
N MET A 621 -65.33 -2.00 -19.41
CA MET A 621 -66.37 -3.04 -19.28
C MET A 621 -66.07 -4.07 -18.20
N ILE A 622 -64.82 -4.49 -18.05
CA ILE A 622 -64.40 -5.46 -17.02
C ILE A 622 -64.59 -4.88 -15.62
N TRP A 623 -64.34 -3.58 -15.44
CA TRP A 623 -64.58 -2.88 -14.18
C TRP A 623 -66.07 -2.80 -13.82
N GLN A 624 -66.96 -2.56 -14.80
CA GLN A 624 -68.41 -2.57 -14.58
C GLN A 624 -68.93 -3.96 -14.21
N TRP A 625 -68.42 -5.02 -14.86
CA TRP A 625 -68.78 -6.41 -14.58
C TRP A 625 -68.36 -6.88 -13.18
N THR A 626 -67.14 -6.57 -12.74
CA THR A 626 -66.67 -6.94 -11.39
C THR A 626 -67.49 -6.25 -10.30
N ARG A 627 -67.88 -4.98 -10.51
CA ARG A 627 -68.73 -4.23 -9.59
C ARG A 627 -70.16 -4.78 -9.50
N ALA A 628 -70.73 -5.26 -10.62
CA ALA A 628 -72.05 -5.91 -10.64
C ALA A 628 -72.03 -7.28 -9.93
N LYS A 629 -70.99 -8.10 -10.19
CA LYS A 629 -70.84 -9.43 -9.60
C LYS A 629 -70.60 -9.39 -8.08
N HIS A 630 -69.89 -8.38 -7.59
CA HIS A 630 -69.67 -8.18 -6.15
C HIS A 630 -70.97 -7.83 -5.39
N ARG A 631 -71.89 -7.07 -6.00
CA ARG A 631 -73.20 -6.79 -5.39
C ARG A 631 -74.09 -8.02 -5.35
N ALA A 632 -74.02 -8.88 -6.36
CA ALA A 632 -74.82 -10.11 -6.44
C ALA A 632 -74.42 -11.19 -5.41
N ARG A 633 -73.13 -11.34 -5.09
CA ARG A 633 -72.65 -12.35 -4.12
C ARG A 633 -72.93 -12.03 -2.64
N MET A 634 -73.28 -10.79 -2.31
CA MET A 634 -73.43 -10.31 -0.92
C MET A 634 -74.84 -10.48 -0.34
N ARG A 635 -75.76 -11.23 -0.99
CA ARG A 635 -77.12 -11.48 -0.48
C ARG A 635 -77.51 -12.96 -0.50
N HIS A 636 -77.85 -13.49 0.67
CA HIS A 636 -78.49 -14.79 0.85
C HIS A 636 -80.01 -14.67 0.59
N VAL A 637 -80.52 -15.39 -0.40
CA VAL A 637 -81.96 -15.59 -0.60
C VAL A 637 -82.43 -16.70 0.35
N ARG A 638 -83.51 -16.46 1.12
CA ARG A 638 -84.09 -17.46 2.02
C ARG A 638 -84.97 -18.43 1.22
N PRO A 639 -84.92 -19.76 1.47
CA PRO A 639 -85.74 -20.75 0.76
C PRO A 639 -87.26 -20.54 0.89
N GLU A 640 -87.70 -19.77 1.89
CA GLU A 640 -89.10 -19.46 2.19
C GLU A 640 -89.76 -18.55 1.14
N ASP A 641 -88.99 -17.80 0.35
CA ASP A 641 -89.49 -16.82 -0.64
C ASP A 641 -89.88 -17.45 -2.00
N LEU A 642 -89.62 -18.75 -2.22
CA LEU A 642 -89.83 -19.47 -3.48
C LEU A 642 -91.16 -20.24 -3.56
N VAL A 643 -91.96 -20.25 -2.50
CA VAL A 643 -93.26 -20.93 -2.49
C VAL A 643 -94.25 -20.15 -3.38
N GLY A 644 -94.75 -20.80 -4.45
CA GLY A 644 -95.75 -20.24 -5.37
C GLY A 644 -95.23 -19.60 -6.67
N VAL A 645 -93.93 -19.73 -6.98
CA VAL A 645 -93.33 -19.20 -8.24
C VAL A 645 -93.35 -20.29 -9.32
N GLU A 646 -93.98 -20.02 -10.47
CA GLU A 646 -94.08 -20.92 -11.64
C GLU A 646 -93.19 -20.49 -12.82
N PHE A 647 -92.77 -19.21 -12.86
CA PHE A 647 -91.99 -18.64 -13.97
C PHE A 647 -90.69 -18.00 -13.46
N HIS A 648 -89.65 -18.08 -14.28
CA HIS A 648 -88.36 -17.47 -14.01
C HIS A 648 -88.39 -15.95 -14.19
N ALA A 649 -89.15 -15.47 -15.18
CA ALA A 649 -89.40 -14.05 -15.33
C ALA A 649 -90.73 -13.74 -16.05
N PHE A 650 -91.31 -12.59 -15.73
CA PHE A 650 -92.39 -11.96 -16.49
C PHE A 650 -91.78 -10.92 -17.43
N VAL A 651 -92.18 -10.90 -18.71
CA VAL A 651 -91.72 -9.89 -19.68
C VAL A 651 -92.85 -8.93 -20.02
N SER A 652 -92.60 -7.64 -19.77
CA SER A 652 -93.49 -6.54 -20.12
C SER A 652 -92.90 -5.74 -21.29
N PHE A 653 -93.66 -5.61 -22.38
CA PHE A 653 -93.24 -4.94 -23.62
C PHE A 653 -94.42 -4.27 -24.33
N SER A 654 -94.14 -3.35 -25.25
CA SER A 654 -95.17 -2.72 -26.10
C SER A 654 -95.53 -3.66 -27.23
N GLN A 655 -96.80 -3.66 -27.65
CA GLN A 655 -97.22 -4.47 -28.79
C GLN A 655 -96.51 -4.08 -30.11
N GLN A 656 -96.01 -2.84 -30.20
CA GLN A 656 -95.19 -2.38 -31.32
C GLN A 656 -93.76 -2.95 -31.31
N ASP A 657 -93.27 -3.45 -30.17
CA ASP A 657 -91.95 -4.08 -30.03
C ASP A 657 -92.05 -5.62 -29.97
N ALA A 658 -93.23 -6.18 -30.22
CA ALA A 658 -93.51 -7.61 -30.11
C ALA A 658 -92.63 -8.45 -31.04
N ASP A 659 -92.32 -7.95 -32.24
CA ASP A 659 -91.47 -8.66 -33.21
C ASP A 659 -90.06 -8.89 -32.69
N TRP A 660 -89.47 -7.89 -32.00
CA TRP A 660 -88.14 -8.05 -31.42
C TRP A 660 -88.16 -9.05 -30.26
N VAL A 661 -89.20 -8.99 -29.42
CA VAL A 661 -89.36 -9.91 -28.30
C VAL A 661 -89.52 -11.35 -28.78
N LYS A 662 -90.37 -11.60 -29.78
CA LYS A 662 -90.64 -12.94 -30.32
C LYS A 662 -89.47 -13.52 -31.11
N ASN A 663 -88.76 -12.70 -31.88
CA ASN A 663 -87.72 -13.19 -32.79
C ASN A 663 -86.32 -13.20 -32.16
N TYR A 664 -86.06 -12.36 -31.15
CA TYR A 664 -84.74 -12.23 -30.54
C TYR A 664 -84.76 -12.56 -29.05
N LEU A 665 -85.65 -11.96 -28.24
CA LEU A 665 -85.63 -12.14 -26.79
C LEU A 665 -86.03 -13.57 -26.38
N LEU A 666 -87.21 -14.04 -26.78
CA LEU A 666 -87.75 -15.34 -26.39
C LEU A 666 -86.88 -16.50 -26.89
N PRO A 667 -86.40 -16.56 -28.15
CA PRO A 667 -85.56 -17.67 -28.61
C PRO A 667 -84.22 -17.74 -27.87
N ASN A 668 -83.67 -16.61 -27.41
CA ASN A 668 -82.43 -16.60 -26.63
C ASN A 668 -82.64 -16.94 -25.14
N LEU A 669 -83.87 -16.82 -24.62
CA LEU A 669 -84.21 -17.10 -23.22
C LEU A 669 -84.90 -18.45 -23.00
N GLU A 670 -85.78 -18.90 -23.91
CA GLU A 670 -86.55 -20.16 -23.86
C GLU A 670 -86.04 -21.25 -24.82
N GLY A 671 -85.15 -20.91 -25.77
CA GLY A 671 -84.69 -21.84 -26.82
C GLY A 671 -83.79 -22.97 -26.30
N TYR A 672 -83.21 -23.76 -27.22
CA TYR A 672 -82.43 -25.00 -26.93
C TYR A 672 -81.27 -24.85 -25.92
N THR A 673 -80.86 -23.63 -25.57
CA THR A 673 -79.80 -23.31 -24.58
C THR A 673 -80.29 -22.45 -23.41
N GLY A 674 -81.59 -22.18 -23.32
CA GLY A 674 -82.24 -21.30 -22.34
C GLY A 674 -83.41 -22.00 -21.67
N GLY A 675 -83.16 -22.70 -20.56
CA GLY A 675 -84.18 -23.40 -19.77
C GLY A 675 -85.03 -22.48 -18.89
N LEU A 676 -85.25 -21.22 -19.28
CA LEU A 676 -86.04 -20.26 -18.50
C LEU A 676 -87.51 -20.30 -18.94
N GLN A 677 -88.42 -20.37 -17.99
CA GLN A 677 -89.87 -20.27 -18.23
C GLN A 677 -90.30 -18.81 -18.10
N ILE A 678 -90.88 -18.23 -19.15
CA ILE A 678 -91.23 -16.81 -19.21
C ILE A 678 -92.75 -16.61 -19.26
N CYS A 679 -93.29 -15.77 -18.35
CA CYS A 679 -94.69 -15.34 -18.39
C CYS A 679 -94.82 -14.11 -19.30
N HIS A 680 -95.74 -14.14 -20.26
CA HIS A 680 -96.07 -12.99 -21.10
C HIS A 680 -97.53 -13.02 -21.57
N HIS A 681 -98.04 -11.86 -21.94
CA HIS A 681 -99.46 -11.57 -22.09
C HIS A 681 -100.19 -12.34 -23.20
N GLU A 682 -99.50 -12.82 -24.24
CA GLU A 682 -100.16 -13.53 -25.36
C GLU A 682 -100.35 -15.03 -25.12
N LYS A 683 -99.64 -15.62 -24.15
CA LYS A 683 -99.60 -17.08 -23.96
C LYS A 683 -100.29 -17.55 -22.68
N HIS A 684 -100.27 -16.74 -21.62
CA HIS A 684 -100.67 -17.17 -20.27
C HIS A 684 -101.86 -16.39 -19.68
N PHE A 685 -102.53 -15.55 -20.47
CA PHE A 685 -103.70 -14.81 -20.00
C PHE A 685 -104.95 -15.67 -20.09
N VAL A 686 -105.72 -15.74 -19.00
CA VAL A 686 -106.95 -16.52 -18.93
C VAL A 686 -108.12 -15.66 -19.42
N PRO A 687 -108.88 -16.10 -20.45
CA PRO A 687 -110.08 -15.39 -20.90
C PRO A 687 -111.12 -15.28 -19.78
N GLY A 688 -111.72 -14.09 -19.61
CA GLY A 688 -112.74 -13.83 -18.57
C GLY A 688 -112.24 -13.10 -17.32
N LYS A 689 -110.92 -12.95 -17.14
CA LYS A 689 -110.32 -12.05 -16.15
C LYS A 689 -109.95 -10.69 -16.77
N THR A 690 -109.83 -9.64 -15.96
CA THR A 690 -109.35 -8.35 -16.47
C THR A 690 -107.87 -8.47 -16.90
N ILE A 691 -107.43 -7.66 -17.86
CA ILE A 691 -106.04 -7.71 -18.33
C ILE A 691 -105.07 -7.39 -17.17
N ILE A 692 -105.51 -6.55 -16.23
CA ILE A 692 -104.77 -6.18 -15.02
C ILE A 692 -104.60 -7.39 -14.08
N GLU A 693 -105.67 -8.15 -13.82
CA GLU A 693 -105.60 -9.38 -13.00
C GLU A 693 -104.67 -10.43 -13.60
N ASN A 694 -104.69 -10.56 -14.93
CA ASN A 694 -103.80 -11.46 -15.65
C ASN A 694 -102.32 -11.05 -15.52
N ILE A 695 -102.02 -9.74 -15.54
CA ILE A 695 -100.64 -9.26 -15.30
C ILE A 695 -100.23 -9.46 -13.84
N ILE A 696 -101.08 -9.12 -12.88
CA ILE A 696 -100.80 -9.34 -11.45
C ILE A 696 -100.48 -10.81 -11.20
N SER A 697 -101.28 -11.73 -11.76
CA SER A 697 -101.02 -13.16 -11.63
C SER A 697 -99.69 -13.59 -12.27
N CYS A 698 -99.31 -13.06 -13.44
CA CYS A 698 -98.01 -13.33 -14.04
C CYS A 698 -96.86 -12.79 -13.19
N VAL A 699 -97.01 -11.61 -12.59
CA VAL A 699 -95.99 -10.98 -11.74
C VAL A 699 -95.82 -11.76 -10.44
N GLU A 700 -96.91 -12.19 -9.78
CA GLU A 700 -96.86 -12.98 -8.55
C GLU A 700 -96.23 -14.36 -8.76
N LYS A 701 -96.53 -15.00 -9.89
CA LYS A 701 -95.98 -16.30 -10.27
C LYS A 701 -94.58 -16.22 -10.87
N SER A 702 -94.01 -15.03 -11.08
CA SER A 702 -92.68 -14.84 -11.66
C SER A 702 -91.64 -14.39 -10.65
N ARG A 703 -90.40 -14.88 -10.79
CA ARG A 703 -89.29 -14.50 -9.89
C ARG A 703 -88.75 -13.08 -10.14
N ARG A 704 -88.67 -12.68 -11.41
CA ARG A 704 -88.19 -11.36 -11.85
C ARG A 704 -89.13 -10.77 -12.90
N SER A 705 -89.13 -9.45 -13.04
CA SER A 705 -89.89 -8.74 -14.08
C SER A 705 -88.92 -8.02 -15.01
N VAL A 706 -88.91 -8.41 -16.29
CA VAL A 706 -88.13 -7.79 -17.35
C VAL A 706 -88.98 -6.76 -18.07
N PHE A 707 -88.54 -5.52 -18.09
CA PHE A 707 -89.18 -4.46 -18.85
C PHE A 707 -88.34 -4.14 -20.08
N VAL A 708 -88.95 -4.31 -21.26
CA VAL A 708 -88.35 -3.94 -22.54
C VAL A 708 -88.75 -2.50 -22.83
N LEU A 709 -87.81 -1.59 -22.65
CA LEU A 709 -88.01 -0.16 -22.79
C LEU A 709 -87.62 0.30 -24.20
N SER A 710 -88.57 1.00 -24.83
CA SER A 710 -88.46 1.67 -26.13
C SER A 710 -89.27 2.97 -26.09
N ALA A 711 -89.17 3.81 -27.11
CA ALA A 711 -90.01 5.00 -27.23
C ALA A 711 -91.50 4.63 -27.33
N HIS A 712 -91.83 3.47 -27.92
CA HIS A 712 -93.21 2.97 -28.03
C HIS A 712 -93.77 2.49 -26.68
N PHE A 713 -92.93 1.84 -25.87
CA PHE A 713 -93.29 1.38 -24.53
C PHE A 713 -93.76 2.55 -23.65
N VAL A 714 -93.01 3.66 -23.68
CA VAL A 714 -93.30 4.86 -22.89
C VAL A 714 -94.54 5.61 -23.40
N LYS A 715 -94.88 5.50 -24.69
CA LYS A 715 -96.00 6.24 -25.33
C LYS A 715 -97.35 5.52 -25.33
N SER A 716 -97.39 4.19 -25.17
CA SER A 716 -98.64 3.40 -25.28
C SER A 716 -99.63 3.67 -24.13
N GLU A 717 -100.95 3.55 -24.39
CA GLU A 717 -102.05 3.76 -23.42
C GLU A 717 -102.08 2.76 -22.23
N TRP A 718 -101.10 1.86 -22.17
CA TRP A 718 -100.71 1.18 -20.93
C TRP A 718 -100.07 2.13 -19.89
N CYS A 719 -99.94 3.42 -20.25
CA CYS A 719 -99.62 4.57 -19.41
C CYS A 719 -100.60 4.82 -18.24
N HIS A 720 -101.78 4.18 -18.17
CA HIS A 720 -102.74 4.31 -17.05
C HIS A 720 -102.45 3.37 -15.86
N TYR A 721 -101.17 3.24 -15.54
CA TYR A 721 -100.58 2.48 -14.43
C TYR A 721 -100.85 3.09 -13.03
N GLU A 722 -101.75 4.08 -12.89
CA GLU A 722 -101.97 4.88 -11.66
C GLU A 722 -102.71 4.13 -10.53
N LEU A 723 -103.35 3.00 -10.83
CA LEU A 723 -103.76 1.99 -9.84
C LEU A 723 -102.73 0.85 -9.68
N TYR A 724 -101.78 0.75 -10.61
CA TYR A 724 -101.07 -0.49 -10.95
C TYR A 724 -99.81 -0.74 -10.12
N PHE A 725 -99.13 0.29 -9.63
CA PHE A 725 -98.13 0.13 -8.56
C PHE A 725 -98.74 0.21 -7.15
N ALA A 726 -100.00 0.65 -7.03
CA ALA A 726 -100.63 1.03 -5.77
C ALA A 726 -101.39 -0.10 -5.05
N SER A 727 -101.60 -1.27 -5.66
CA SER A 727 -102.30 -2.41 -5.06
C SER A 727 -101.45 -3.67 -4.82
N HIS A 728 -100.32 -3.53 -4.12
CA HIS A 728 -99.67 -4.58 -3.30
C HIS A 728 -98.58 -5.51 -3.88
N GLN A 729 -97.59 -5.72 -2.99
CA GLN A 729 -96.86 -6.97 -2.67
C GLN A 729 -96.10 -7.75 -3.76
N ARG A 730 -94.96 -7.19 -4.19
CA ARG A 730 -93.63 -7.88 -4.22
C ARG A 730 -92.48 -6.95 -4.62
N LEU A 731 -92.75 -5.77 -5.16
CA LEU A 731 -91.73 -4.74 -5.46
C LEU A 731 -91.20 -3.97 -4.23
N ALA A 732 -91.81 -4.15 -3.05
CA ALA A 732 -91.33 -3.54 -1.80
C ALA A 732 -90.09 -4.26 -1.21
N TRP A 733 -89.65 -5.40 -1.78
CA TRP A 733 -88.44 -6.13 -1.37
C TRP A 733 -87.19 -5.85 -2.20
N GLY A 734 -87.17 -4.69 -2.86
CA GLY A 734 -85.93 -4.09 -3.37
C GLY A 734 -85.86 -4.05 -4.90
N SER A 735 -85.04 -3.13 -5.38
CA SER A 735 -84.85 -2.78 -6.79
C SER A 735 -84.31 -3.89 -7.70
N ASP A 736 -84.00 -5.08 -7.16
CA ASP A 736 -83.22 -6.11 -7.83
C ASP A 736 -84.09 -7.21 -8.49
N SER A 737 -85.41 -7.20 -8.29
CA SER A 737 -86.37 -8.07 -9.00
C SER A 737 -86.76 -7.53 -10.39
N VAL A 738 -86.34 -6.30 -10.72
CA VAL A 738 -86.65 -5.62 -11.97
C VAL A 738 -85.40 -5.56 -12.85
N VAL A 739 -85.49 -6.07 -14.08
CA VAL A 739 -84.43 -5.97 -15.08
C VAL A 739 -84.91 -5.07 -16.21
N LEU A 740 -84.18 -3.98 -16.48
CA LEU A 740 -84.49 -3.06 -17.55
C LEU A 740 -83.64 -3.37 -18.78
N VAL A 741 -84.29 -3.65 -19.91
CA VAL A 741 -83.64 -3.82 -21.22
C VAL A 741 -83.98 -2.62 -22.08
N LEU A 742 -82.95 -1.91 -22.54
CA LEU A 742 -83.09 -0.70 -23.34
C LEU A 742 -82.80 -1.03 -24.81
N LEU A 743 -83.82 -1.01 -25.67
CA LEU A 743 -83.67 -1.31 -27.10
C LEU A 743 -82.98 -0.18 -27.86
N GLU A 744 -83.24 1.04 -27.43
CA GLU A 744 -82.73 2.27 -28.03
C GLU A 744 -82.49 3.29 -26.92
N PRO A 745 -81.47 4.16 -27.04
CA PRO A 745 -81.22 5.20 -26.06
C PRO A 745 -82.47 6.07 -25.89
N LEU A 746 -83.03 6.08 -24.67
CA LEU A 746 -84.22 6.86 -24.30
C LEU A 746 -83.81 8.17 -23.61
N PRO A 747 -83.96 9.32 -24.27
CA PRO A 747 -83.81 10.61 -23.62
C PRO A 747 -84.74 10.77 -22.41
N GLN A 748 -84.22 11.30 -21.31
CA GLN A 748 -84.98 11.48 -20.06
C GLN A 748 -86.24 12.36 -20.19
N TYR A 749 -86.33 13.18 -21.24
CA TYR A 749 -87.50 14.04 -21.49
C TYR A 749 -88.70 13.27 -22.05
N LEU A 750 -88.49 12.09 -22.66
CA LEU A 750 -89.57 11.27 -23.21
C LEU A 750 -90.33 10.49 -22.14
N ILE A 751 -89.77 10.38 -20.92
CA ILE A 751 -90.37 9.66 -19.80
C ILE A 751 -91.20 10.65 -18.98
N PRO A 752 -92.53 10.51 -18.96
CA PRO A 752 -93.39 11.40 -18.17
C PRO A 752 -92.95 11.44 -16.70
N SER A 753 -92.98 12.64 -16.11
CA SER A 753 -92.54 12.89 -14.72
C SER A 753 -93.27 12.02 -13.68
N LYS A 754 -94.49 11.56 -13.98
CA LYS A 754 -95.26 10.61 -13.18
C LYS A 754 -94.56 9.24 -12.98
N TYR A 755 -93.60 8.87 -13.83
CA TYR A 755 -92.81 7.63 -13.71
C TYR A 755 -91.50 7.82 -12.95
N TYR A 756 -91.55 8.42 -11.77
CA TYR A 756 -90.35 8.76 -10.99
C TYR A 756 -89.50 7.53 -10.60
N GLN A 757 -90.12 6.38 -10.33
CA GLN A 757 -89.40 5.14 -10.00
C GLN A 757 -88.58 4.63 -11.20
N LEU A 758 -89.18 4.62 -12.40
CA LEU A 758 -88.48 4.26 -13.63
C LEU A 758 -87.35 5.25 -13.93
N LYS A 759 -87.60 6.55 -13.77
CA LYS A 759 -86.59 7.61 -13.93
C LYS A 759 -85.43 7.46 -12.94
N SER A 760 -85.71 7.08 -11.70
CA SER A 760 -84.71 6.78 -10.67
C SER A 760 -83.86 5.56 -11.01
N MET A 761 -84.48 4.48 -11.49
CA MET A 761 -83.77 3.27 -11.94
C MET A 761 -82.89 3.54 -13.17
N MET A 762 -83.37 4.31 -14.13
CA MET A 762 -82.58 4.70 -15.31
C MET A 762 -81.42 5.64 -14.96
N GLY A 763 -81.61 6.56 -14.00
CA GLY A 763 -80.55 7.45 -13.51
C GLY A 763 -79.41 6.73 -12.78
N ARG A 764 -79.63 5.49 -12.31
CA ARG A 764 -78.60 4.64 -11.69
C ARG A 764 -77.77 3.84 -12.71
N HIS A 765 -78.07 3.96 -14.01
CA HIS A 765 -77.45 3.19 -15.11
C HIS A 765 -77.48 1.66 -14.89
N THR A 766 -78.55 1.16 -14.29
CA THR A 766 -78.78 -0.28 -14.04
C THR A 766 -79.71 -0.87 -15.10
N TYR A 767 -79.38 -0.69 -16.37
CA TYR A 767 -80.09 -1.26 -17.52
C TYR A 767 -79.11 -1.97 -18.46
N LEU A 768 -79.61 -2.93 -19.23
CA LEU A 768 -78.87 -3.59 -20.29
C LEU A 768 -79.23 -2.93 -21.62
N GLU A 769 -78.25 -2.30 -22.26
CA GLU A 769 -78.44 -1.63 -23.56
C GLU A 769 -78.17 -2.60 -24.71
N TRP A 770 -79.08 -2.63 -25.68
CA TRP A 770 -78.95 -3.44 -26.89
C TRP A 770 -77.83 -2.90 -27.81
N PRO A 771 -76.75 -3.66 -28.08
CA PRO A 771 -75.62 -3.17 -28.87
C PRO A 771 -75.97 -3.11 -30.36
N GLN A 772 -75.51 -2.07 -31.07
CA GLN A 772 -75.64 -1.97 -32.53
C GLN A 772 -74.65 -2.88 -33.29
N ASP A 773 -73.50 -3.21 -32.66
CA ASP A 773 -72.46 -4.05 -33.24
C ASP A 773 -72.71 -5.55 -32.97
N ARG A 774 -72.78 -6.35 -34.04
CA ARG A 774 -73.02 -7.81 -33.98
C ARG A 774 -71.96 -8.56 -33.16
N ALA A 775 -70.71 -8.11 -33.15
CA ALA A 775 -69.65 -8.75 -32.37
C ALA A 775 -69.92 -8.66 -30.85
N LYS A 776 -70.72 -7.68 -30.42
CA LYS A 776 -71.04 -7.38 -29.02
C LYS A 776 -72.33 -8.03 -28.54
N HIS A 777 -73.16 -8.57 -29.43
CA HIS A 777 -74.43 -9.26 -29.09
C HIS A 777 -74.22 -10.47 -28.18
N ARG A 778 -73.12 -11.22 -28.37
CA ARG A 778 -72.81 -12.40 -27.54
C ARG A 778 -72.68 -12.04 -26.05
N LEU A 779 -72.08 -10.89 -25.75
CA LEU A 779 -71.89 -10.43 -24.38
C LEU A 779 -73.21 -9.91 -23.75
N PHE A 780 -74.05 -9.25 -24.54
CA PHE A 780 -75.39 -8.81 -24.10
C PHE A 780 -76.24 -9.99 -23.63
N TRP A 781 -76.35 -11.06 -24.44
CA TRP A 781 -77.14 -12.23 -24.09
C TRP A 781 -76.59 -12.99 -22.88
N ALA A 782 -75.26 -13.05 -22.73
CA ALA A 782 -74.63 -13.63 -21.55
C ALA A 782 -74.97 -12.86 -20.27
N ASN A 783 -74.97 -11.52 -20.33
CA ASN A 783 -75.32 -10.66 -19.21
C ASN A 783 -76.82 -10.74 -18.85
N LEU A 784 -77.71 -10.77 -19.86
CA LEU A 784 -79.15 -10.87 -19.63
C LEU A 784 -79.53 -12.23 -19.01
N ARG A 785 -78.96 -13.35 -19.52
CA ARG A 785 -79.17 -14.67 -18.92
C ARG A 785 -78.64 -14.74 -17.49
N ALA A 786 -77.44 -14.22 -17.25
CA ALA A 786 -76.89 -14.16 -15.89
C ALA A 786 -77.79 -13.35 -14.94
N ALA A 787 -78.37 -12.23 -15.38
CA ALA A 787 -79.29 -11.43 -14.57
C ALA A 787 -80.61 -12.15 -14.22
N LEU A 788 -81.05 -13.13 -15.03
CA LEU A 788 -82.28 -13.90 -14.79
C LEU A 788 -82.04 -15.23 -14.05
N GLN A 789 -80.87 -15.85 -14.27
CA GLN A 789 -80.48 -17.12 -13.67
C GLN A 789 -79.78 -16.96 -12.32
N THR A 790 -79.32 -15.76 -11.98
CA THR A 790 -78.72 -15.47 -10.67
C THR A 790 -79.70 -15.89 -9.56
N ASP A 791 -79.22 -16.72 -8.63
CA ASP A 791 -79.93 -17.30 -7.48
C ASP A 791 -81.00 -18.39 -7.78
N LEU A 792 -80.93 -19.06 -8.93
CA LEU A 792 -81.55 -20.40 -9.07
C LEU A 792 -80.71 -21.42 -8.27
N PRO A 793 -81.30 -22.24 -7.39
CA PRO A 793 -80.56 -23.36 -6.80
C PRO A 793 -80.09 -24.25 -7.95
N ASN A 794 -78.78 -24.51 -8.01
CA ASN A 794 -78.22 -25.47 -8.96
C ASN A 794 -78.97 -26.79 -8.78
N ALA A 795 -79.50 -27.35 -9.87
CA ALA A 795 -80.08 -28.68 -9.85
C ALA A 795 -79.06 -29.66 -9.25
N PRO A 796 -79.50 -30.62 -8.41
CA PRO A 796 -78.60 -31.61 -7.85
C PRO A 796 -77.97 -32.39 -9.00
N VAL A 797 -76.64 -32.37 -9.04
CA VAL A 797 -75.85 -33.31 -9.82
C VAL A 797 -76.16 -34.69 -9.25
N VAL A 798 -76.93 -35.47 -10.01
CA VAL A 798 -77.04 -36.91 -9.78
C VAL A 798 -75.73 -37.51 -10.29
N GLU A 799 -74.88 -37.93 -9.36
CA GLU A 799 -73.81 -38.89 -9.62
C GLU A 799 -74.41 -40.31 -9.74
N LEU A 800 -73.74 -41.12 -10.59
CA LEU A 800 -73.86 -42.58 -10.82
C LEU A 800 -74.97 -42.96 -11.83
N GLU A 801 -74.75 -43.81 -12.85
CA GLU A 801 -73.78 -44.90 -13.06
C GLU A 801 -73.72 -45.25 -14.57
N GLU A 802 -72.62 -45.89 -15.00
CA GLU A 802 -72.13 -46.30 -16.35
C GLU A 802 -71.19 -45.35 -17.11
#